data_AF-A0A6G4VLU1-F1
#
_entry.id   AF-A0A6G4VLU1-F1
#
_cell.length_a   1.000
_cell.length_b   1.000
_cell.length_c   1.000
_cell.angle_alpha   90.00
_cell.angle_beta   90.00
_cell.angle_gamma   90.00
#
_symmetry.space_group_name_H-M   'P 1'
#
loop_
_entity.id
_entity.type
_entity.pdbx_description
1 polymer ?
#
loop_
_entity_poly.entity_id
_entity_poly.type
_entity_poly.pdbx_seq_one_letter_code
_entity_poly.pdbx_strand_id
1 'polypeptide(L)'
;MTSPAGPPPTGRGKGEQQRLKLLAVTACPTGIAHTYMAAEKLSQAAERLGVDMKVETQGSIGAENVLSDNDVSSADGVIVAADKDVDLSRFAGKRVVTVGVAEGIRHPERLIEQVRTAPVHGGGSAAGPASGEGSGGGSDGSGGGKERSVTYKALMNGVSYMIPFVVVGGLLIAISLSLGGHTDPSGGLVIPKDSFWMDVNNVGVIGFTLMVPILSGYIAYAIGDRPALVPGMIGGWIANTGSLYDSKAGAGFIGAIVTGFLAGYLVLWIKRVKVPQFVRPIMPIIVIPIVATTVLGLFFIYVIGQPISWVFEQLTDWLSGMTGTSAILLGAILGLMIAFDMGGPVNKTAFLFGTGLIATGNQAVMGMCAAAIPVMPLGQGLATLIRRRLYTEQERETGLASLFMGLFGISEGAIPFAAARPAQVIPANMLGGAVAGAIAGVAGVEDAVPHGGPIVAVLGAVGGVPMFFVAVVVGTVVTAVMTVALVDLGERRRKERPMGDGSASEPELAMVGAGTGAGDDGAARGGMALAGGLAQRVASAPASASATATAARARAEVEGSEAPAGGSAEGEVLSGYLNAQTVKVQLDSADKESAIREMAGLLAASGKVVDVEELVRSALRREAQGTTGLGEEIAIPHAKTDAVSAPVVGFARSVEGVEWGAPDGTKAKLVFMVSVPEAAAGDEHLRLLALLSRKLMDGGFRERLMAAADEAAVLGVLGEIR
;
A
#
# COMPACT_ATOMS: atom_id res chain seq x y z
N MET A 1 37.76 -4.41 19.60
CA MET A 1 38.95 -3.52 19.54
C MET A 1 38.82 -2.69 18.28
N THR A 2 39.06 -1.38 18.33
CA THR A 2 38.87 -0.46 17.18
C THR A 2 40.15 -0.30 16.38
N SER A 3 40.08 -0.47 15.06
CA SER A 3 41.18 -0.15 14.16
C SER A 3 41.37 1.38 14.07
N PRO A 4 42.61 1.91 14.03
CA PRO A 4 42.84 3.35 13.91
C PRO A 4 42.46 3.87 12.51
N ALA A 5 42.02 5.13 12.44
CA ALA A 5 41.67 5.79 11.20
C ALA A 5 42.90 6.02 10.30
N GLY A 6 42.75 5.78 8.99
CA GLY A 6 43.75 6.14 7.99
C GLY A 6 43.88 7.66 7.80
N PRO A 7 45.02 8.14 7.27
CA PRO A 7 45.23 9.57 7.02
C PRO A 7 44.28 10.10 5.92
N PRO A 8 43.88 11.39 5.97
CA PRO A 8 43.02 11.98 4.96
C PRO A 8 43.72 12.06 3.59
N PRO A 9 43.01 11.82 2.47
CA PRO A 9 43.61 11.81 1.14
C PRO A 9 44.07 13.20 0.72
N THR A 10 45.40 13.38 0.62
CA THR A 10 46.02 14.62 0.15
C THR A 10 46.01 14.71 -1.37
N GLY A 11 45.14 15.56 -1.93
CA GLY A 11 45.18 15.94 -3.35
C GLY A 11 43.82 15.91 -4.05
N ARG A 12 42.97 16.92 -3.82
CA ARG A 12 41.85 17.18 -4.72
C ARG A 12 42.37 17.81 -6.01
N GLY A 13 42.28 17.09 -7.12
CA GLY A 13 42.48 17.66 -8.46
C GLY A 13 41.44 18.74 -8.76
N LYS A 14 41.85 19.85 -9.36
CA LYS A 14 40.92 20.90 -9.83
C LYS A 14 40.26 20.43 -11.12
N GLY A 15 39.06 19.85 -11.04
CA GLY A 15 38.30 19.44 -12.22
C GLY A 15 36.87 18.99 -11.93
N GLU A 16 36.68 18.15 -10.92
CA GLU A 16 35.34 17.63 -10.59
C GLU A 16 34.49 18.69 -9.90
N GLN A 17 33.38 19.09 -10.53
CA GLN A 17 32.28 19.75 -9.85
C GLN A 17 31.63 18.74 -8.90
N GLN A 18 31.84 18.91 -7.59
CA GLN A 18 31.31 18.01 -6.58
C GLN A 18 29.77 18.06 -6.61
N ARG A 19 29.14 17.03 -7.21
CA ARG A 19 27.67 16.92 -7.30
C ARG A 19 27.05 17.01 -5.91
N LEU A 20 25.99 17.79 -5.80
CA LEU A 20 25.20 17.92 -4.57
C LEU A 20 24.64 16.54 -4.18
N LYS A 21 24.79 16.15 -2.91
CA LYS A 21 24.27 14.88 -2.38
C LYS A 21 23.03 15.14 -1.54
N LEU A 22 21.86 14.75 -2.04
CA LEU A 22 20.60 14.82 -1.29
C LEU A 22 20.13 13.41 -0.90
N LEU A 23 19.41 13.31 0.21
CA LEU A 23 18.65 12.11 0.54
C LEU A 23 17.16 12.43 0.50
N ALA A 24 16.33 11.42 0.33
CA ALA A 24 14.92 11.53 0.63
C ALA A 24 14.38 10.33 1.40
N VAL A 25 13.30 10.54 2.15
CA VAL A 25 12.47 9.48 2.73
C VAL A 25 11.05 9.69 2.24
N THR A 26 10.47 8.65 1.66
CA THR A 26 9.11 8.66 1.11
C THR A 26 8.23 7.68 1.87
N ALA A 27 7.06 8.13 2.34
CA ALA A 27 6.32 7.38 3.36
C ALA A 27 4.80 7.64 3.33
N CYS A 28 4.04 6.82 2.61
CA CYS A 28 2.57 6.84 2.61
C CYS A 28 1.98 5.80 3.60
N PRO A 29 0.85 6.07 4.29
CA PRO A 29 0.17 5.10 5.14
C PRO A 29 -0.32 3.82 4.44
N THR A 30 -0.71 3.87 3.16
CA THR A 30 -0.99 2.65 2.38
C THR A 30 0.28 1.98 1.89
N GLY A 31 1.31 2.76 1.57
CA GLY A 31 2.60 2.27 1.11
C GLY A 31 2.61 1.59 -0.27
N ILE A 32 1.51 1.61 -1.04
CA ILE A 32 1.37 0.87 -2.32
C ILE A 32 1.84 1.70 -3.54
N ALA A 33 1.20 2.84 -3.84
CA ALA A 33 1.50 3.64 -5.03
C ALA A 33 2.30 4.91 -4.69
N HIS A 34 1.73 5.80 -3.87
CA HIS A 34 2.28 7.13 -3.63
C HIS A 34 3.72 7.14 -3.06
N THR A 35 4.10 6.15 -2.24
CA THR A 35 5.49 6.03 -1.74
C THR A 35 6.49 5.92 -2.90
N TYR A 36 6.33 4.91 -3.76
CA TYR A 36 7.27 4.66 -4.85
C TYR A 36 7.16 5.72 -5.95
N MET A 37 5.96 6.24 -6.24
CA MET A 37 5.80 7.38 -7.17
C MET A 37 6.56 8.63 -6.70
N ALA A 38 6.53 8.95 -5.39
CA ALA A 38 7.29 10.09 -4.87
C ALA A 38 8.80 9.85 -4.99
N ALA A 39 9.27 8.62 -4.75
CA ALA A 39 10.68 8.27 -4.89
C ALA A 39 11.15 8.31 -6.34
N GLU A 40 10.38 7.73 -7.26
CA GLU A 40 10.63 7.75 -8.71
C GLU A 40 10.73 9.19 -9.23
N LYS A 41 9.78 10.05 -8.84
CA LYS A 41 9.72 11.44 -9.31
C LYS A 41 10.80 12.33 -8.69
N LEU A 42 11.17 12.12 -7.43
CA LEU A 42 12.32 12.76 -6.80
C LEU A 42 13.65 12.34 -7.44
N SER A 43 13.87 11.04 -7.68
CA SER A 43 15.08 10.53 -8.35
C SER A 43 15.20 11.06 -9.79
N GLN A 44 14.12 11.02 -10.58
CA GLN A 44 14.09 11.55 -11.94
C GLN A 44 14.35 13.07 -12.00
N ALA A 45 13.90 13.83 -10.99
CA ALA A 45 14.19 15.27 -10.90
C ALA A 45 15.64 15.53 -10.46
N ALA A 46 16.18 14.73 -9.55
CA ALA A 46 17.58 14.82 -9.14
C ALA A 46 18.53 14.54 -10.32
N GLU A 47 18.25 13.49 -11.10
CA GLU A 47 18.98 13.15 -12.32
C GLU A 47 18.94 14.29 -13.35
N ARG A 48 17.76 14.86 -13.63
CA ARG A 48 17.60 16.06 -14.50
C ARG A 48 18.42 17.26 -14.02
N LEU A 49 18.61 17.42 -12.72
CA LEU A 49 19.33 18.54 -12.09
C LEU A 49 20.81 18.22 -11.80
N GLY A 50 21.32 17.04 -12.19
CA GLY A 50 22.70 16.63 -11.92
C GLY A 50 23.03 16.38 -10.44
N VAL A 51 21.99 16.19 -9.62
CA VAL A 51 22.06 15.94 -8.18
C VAL A 51 22.15 14.43 -7.93
N ASP A 52 23.07 14.04 -7.04
CA ASP A 52 23.17 12.66 -6.55
C ASP A 52 22.11 12.47 -5.44
N MET A 53 21.18 11.54 -5.64
CA MET A 53 20.07 11.32 -4.69
C MET A 53 19.83 9.84 -4.39
N LYS A 54 19.80 9.50 -3.10
CA LYS A 54 19.30 8.22 -2.58
C LYS A 54 17.96 8.42 -1.88
N VAL A 55 16.96 7.63 -2.26
CA VAL A 55 15.61 7.69 -1.67
C VAL A 55 15.27 6.40 -0.95
N GLU A 56 14.98 6.51 0.34
CA GLU A 56 14.37 5.44 1.14
C GLU A 56 12.85 5.43 0.92
N THR A 57 12.30 4.25 0.64
CA THR A 57 10.86 4.02 0.42
C THR A 57 10.28 3.21 1.57
N GLN A 58 9.45 3.83 2.41
CA GLN A 58 8.73 3.14 3.48
C GLN A 58 7.34 2.72 2.97
N GLY A 59 7.31 1.68 2.13
CA GLY A 59 6.12 1.13 1.50
C GLY A 59 5.26 0.25 2.42
N SER A 60 4.40 -0.55 1.79
CA SER A 60 3.64 -1.64 2.44
C SER A 60 4.48 -2.90 2.63
N ILE A 61 5.50 -3.08 1.77
CA ILE A 61 6.44 -4.21 1.77
C ILE A 61 7.47 -4.08 2.90
N GLY A 62 7.82 -2.84 3.30
CA GLY A 62 8.76 -2.55 4.38
C GLY A 62 9.41 -1.18 4.22
N ALA A 63 10.61 -1.03 4.77
CA ALA A 63 11.52 0.06 4.43
C ALA A 63 12.60 -0.46 3.48
N GLU A 64 12.60 0.06 2.25
CA GLU A 64 13.54 -0.30 1.19
C GLU A 64 14.50 0.87 0.93
N ASN A 65 15.70 0.58 0.38
CA ASN A 65 16.76 1.57 0.13
C ASN A 65 17.17 2.40 1.37
N VAL A 66 17.10 1.78 2.56
CA VAL A 66 17.31 2.41 3.86
C VAL A 66 18.57 3.30 3.90
N LEU A 67 18.42 4.51 4.43
CA LEU A 67 19.51 5.46 4.61
C LEU A 67 20.39 5.05 5.79
N SER A 68 21.66 4.78 5.51
CA SER A 68 22.71 4.49 6.50
C SER A 68 23.31 5.75 7.10
N ASP A 69 24.02 5.62 8.22
CA ASP A 69 24.73 6.73 8.85
C ASP A 69 25.80 7.35 7.92
N ASN A 70 26.35 6.57 6.97
CA ASN A 70 27.28 7.06 5.94
C ASN A 70 26.56 7.90 4.87
N ASP A 71 25.35 7.50 4.46
CA ASP A 71 24.52 8.33 3.57
C ASP A 71 24.21 9.66 4.27
N VAL A 72 23.69 9.59 5.50
CA VAL A 72 23.25 10.78 6.25
C VAL A 72 24.40 11.71 6.58
N SER A 73 25.53 11.19 7.05
CA SER A 73 26.71 12.02 7.36
C SER A 73 27.34 12.68 6.13
N SER A 74 27.24 12.07 4.93
CA SER A 74 27.77 12.63 3.68
C SER A 74 26.81 13.54 2.90
N ALA A 75 25.51 13.56 3.23
CA ALA A 75 24.51 14.38 2.54
C ALA A 75 24.54 15.89 2.87
N ASP A 76 24.23 16.72 1.87
CA ASP A 76 24.05 18.17 2.00
C ASP A 76 22.66 18.54 2.57
N GLY A 77 21.66 17.69 2.36
CA GLY A 77 20.28 17.88 2.83
C GLY A 77 19.37 16.67 2.64
N VAL A 78 18.21 16.68 3.31
CA VAL A 78 17.24 15.58 3.36
C VAL A 78 15.81 16.07 3.06
N ILE A 79 15.10 15.37 2.16
CA ILE A 79 13.69 15.64 1.80
C ILE A 79 12.80 14.53 2.36
N VAL A 80 11.95 14.83 3.33
CA VAL A 80 10.98 13.89 3.92
C VAL A 80 9.61 14.15 3.30
N ALA A 81 9.23 13.34 2.31
CA ALA A 81 7.93 13.39 1.64
C ALA A 81 7.01 12.30 2.23
N ALA A 82 6.32 12.64 3.32
CA ALA A 82 5.69 11.69 4.23
C ALA A 82 4.27 12.09 4.67
N ASP A 83 3.35 11.12 4.60
CA ASP A 83 1.96 11.19 5.07
C ASP A 83 1.75 10.33 6.34
N LYS A 84 2.77 9.54 6.75
CA LYS A 84 2.92 8.89 8.05
C LYS A 84 4.16 9.44 8.77
N ASP A 85 4.27 9.22 10.07
CA ASP A 85 5.40 9.73 10.85
C ASP A 85 6.69 8.95 10.54
N VAL A 86 7.81 9.67 10.45
CA VAL A 86 9.14 9.16 10.08
C VAL A 86 10.15 9.58 11.16
N ASP A 87 11.06 8.68 11.53
CA ASP A 87 12.12 9.02 12.48
C ASP A 87 13.14 9.99 11.86
N LEU A 88 13.21 11.20 12.43
CA LEU A 88 14.10 12.28 12.04
C LEU A 88 15.38 12.34 12.89
N SER A 89 15.49 11.55 13.95
CA SER A 89 16.60 11.63 14.92
C SER A 89 17.97 11.44 14.28
N ARG A 90 18.07 10.51 13.32
CA ARG A 90 19.26 10.28 12.48
C ARG A 90 19.69 11.50 11.66
N PHE A 91 18.80 12.43 11.32
CA PHE A 91 19.09 13.61 10.50
C PHE A 91 19.53 14.85 11.31
N ALA A 92 19.90 14.67 12.58
CA ALA A 92 20.48 15.76 13.39
C ALA A 92 21.71 16.38 12.71
N GLY A 93 21.77 17.72 12.69
CA GLY A 93 22.83 18.49 12.02
C GLY A 93 22.67 18.63 10.50
N LYS A 94 21.61 18.08 9.89
CA LYS A 94 21.34 18.19 8.44
C LYS A 94 20.25 19.22 8.14
N ARG A 95 20.25 19.78 6.92
CA ARG A 95 19.12 20.56 6.40
C ARG A 95 17.98 19.61 6.08
N VAL A 96 16.77 19.86 6.60
CA VAL A 96 15.62 18.98 6.39
C VAL A 96 14.41 19.76 5.89
N VAL A 97 13.78 19.27 4.82
CA VAL A 97 12.45 19.71 4.35
C VAL A 97 11.47 18.58 4.62
N THR A 98 10.36 18.87 5.30
CA THR A 98 9.27 17.90 5.52
C THR A 98 8.01 18.38 4.82
N VAL A 99 7.43 17.52 3.97
CA VAL A 99 6.21 17.76 3.18
C VAL A 99 5.38 16.48 3.09
N GLY A 100 4.13 16.58 2.63
CA GLY A 100 3.32 15.39 2.32
C GLY A 100 3.85 14.65 1.08
N VAL A 101 3.53 13.35 0.95
CA VAL A 101 3.98 12.49 -0.16
C VAL A 101 3.61 13.07 -1.52
N ALA A 102 2.43 13.70 -1.61
CA ALA A 102 1.91 14.30 -2.84
C ALA A 102 2.81 15.43 -3.40
N GLU A 103 3.55 16.16 -2.55
CA GLU A 103 4.47 17.20 -3.02
C GLU A 103 5.71 16.58 -3.70
N GLY A 104 6.19 15.44 -3.20
CA GLY A 104 7.26 14.65 -3.83
C GLY A 104 6.89 14.11 -5.20
N ILE A 105 5.59 13.93 -5.48
CA ILE A 105 5.07 13.53 -6.80
C ILE A 105 4.91 14.74 -7.73
N ARG A 106 4.42 15.88 -7.20
CA ARG A 106 3.99 17.04 -8.00
C ARG A 106 5.07 18.07 -8.27
N HIS A 107 5.98 18.29 -7.31
CA HIS A 107 6.95 19.39 -7.33
C HIS A 107 8.37 18.96 -6.90
N PRO A 108 8.92 17.83 -7.42
CA PRO A 108 10.19 17.30 -6.93
C PRO A 108 11.39 18.23 -7.17
N GLU A 109 11.47 18.93 -8.31
CA GLU A 109 12.51 19.94 -8.59
C GLU A 109 12.51 21.05 -7.53
N ARG A 110 11.33 21.55 -7.17
CA ARG A 110 11.16 22.61 -6.15
C ARG A 110 11.67 22.15 -4.77
N LEU A 111 11.44 20.88 -4.40
CA LEU A 111 11.91 20.33 -3.13
C LEU A 111 13.45 20.18 -3.11
N ILE A 112 14.04 19.80 -4.25
CA ILE A 112 15.50 19.73 -4.47
C ILE A 112 16.15 21.12 -4.35
N GLU A 113 15.48 22.18 -4.80
CA GLU A 113 15.95 23.55 -4.57
C GLU A 113 15.75 24.00 -3.12
N GLN A 114 14.55 23.79 -2.55
CA GLN A 114 14.19 24.25 -1.21
C GLN A 114 15.06 23.65 -0.10
N VAL A 115 15.47 22.38 -0.21
CA VAL A 115 16.31 21.75 0.83
C VAL A 115 17.70 22.39 0.96
N ARG A 116 18.17 23.10 -0.08
CA ARG A 116 19.44 23.84 -0.06
C ARG A 116 19.39 25.06 0.87
N THR A 117 18.20 25.66 1.05
CA THR A 117 17.98 26.83 1.93
C THR A 117 17.28 26.48 3.24
N ALA A 118 16.80 25.23 3.40
CA ALA A 118 16.09 24.73 4.57
C ALA A 118 16.89 24.83 5.90
N PRO A 119 16.19 24.91 7.05
CA PRO A 119 16.81 24.98 8.38
C PRO A 119 17.51 23.67 8.76
N VAL A 120 18.49 23.78 9.66
CA VAL A 120 19.25 22.64 10.18
C VAL A 120 18.51 21.99 11.35
N HIS A 121 18.13 20.72 11.19
CA HIS A 121 17.45 19.94 12.23
C HIS A 121 18.37 19.71 13.44
N GLY A 122 17.91 20.07 14.64
CA GLY A 122 18.69 19.94 15.88
C GLY A 122 19.88 20.90 16.03
N GLY A 123 20.02 21.93 15.18
CA GLY A 123 21.14 22.87 15.20
C GLY A 123 21.09 23.92 16.33
N GLY A 124 21.34 23.51 17.57
CA GLY A 124 21.44 24.40 18.74
C GLY A 124 22.69 24.10 19.59
N SER A 125 23.40 25.15 20.05
CA SER A 125 24.75 25.06 20.66
C SER A 125 24.89 24.09 21.84
N ALA A 126 26.00 23.35 21.85
CA ALA A 126 26.41 22.54 23.00
C ALA A 126 27.02 23.40 24.13
N ALA A 127 26.42 23.37 25.33
CA ALA A 127 26.99 23.98 26.54
C ALA A 127 26.44 23.37 27.85
N GLY A 128 27.14 22.37 28.41
CA GLY A 128 27.05 21.97 29.82
C GLY A 128 25.84 21.10 30.26
N PRO A 129 26.02 20.17 31.22
CA PRO A 129 24.93 19.36 31.77
C PRO A 129 24.31 19.97 33.04
N ALA A 130 22.98 20.02 33.11
CA ALA A 130 22.24 20.29 34.35
C ALA A 130 20.86 19.60 34.35
N SER A 131 20.41 19.16 35.52
CA SER A 131 19.12 18.51 35.74
C SER A 131 17.97 19.52 35.94
N GLY A 132 16.80 19.25 35.38
CA GLY A 132 15.57 20.00 35.68
C GLY A 132 14.32 19.36 35.07
N GLU A 133 13.17 19.48 35.76
CA GLU A 133 11.85 19.10 35.24
C GLU A 133 11.04 20.34 34.87
N GLY A 134 10.08 20.25 33.94
CA GLY A 134 8.94 21.19 33.93
C GLY A 134 8.39 21.68 32.58
N SER A 135 7.37 20.98 32.08
CA SER A 135 6.16 21.54 31.43
C SER A 135 6.20 22.90 30.68
N GLY A 136 6.23 22.82 29.35
CA GLY A 136 5.14 23.36 28.51
C GLY A 136 5.12 24.86 28.14
N GLY A 137 4.36 25.17 27.08
CA GLY A 137 4.27 26.49 26.45
C GLY A 137 5.10 26.55 25.16
N GLY A 138 4.51 27.03 24.07
CA GLY A 138 5.16 27.15 22.76
C GLY A 138 5.14 28.59 22.24
N SER A 139 5.74 28.79 21.06
CA SER A 139 5.65 30.02 20.27
C SER A 139 5.78 29.73 18.77
N ASP A 140 5.09 30.50 17.94
CA ASP A 140 4.96 30.27 16.49
C ASP A 140 6.22 30.66 15.69
N GLY A 141 6.39 30.04 14.50
CA GLY A 141 7.63 30.11 13.73
C GLY A 141 7.56 30.00 12.20
N SER A 142 6.39 30.22 11.58
CA SER A 142 6.21 30.44 10.12
C SER A 142 6.76 29.37 9.14
N GLY A 143 5.88 28.50 8.61
CA GLY A 143 6.19 27.60 7.50
C GLY A 143 4.97 26.84 6.98
N GLY A 144 4.12 27.49 6.19
CA GLY A 144 2.75 27.05 5.91
C GLY A 144 2.57 25.82 5.01
N GLY A 145 2.68 24.62 5.58
CA GLY A 145 2.01 23.40 5.09
C GLY A 145 0.99 22.93 6.12
N LYS A 146 -0.26 22.62 5.72
CA LYS A 146 -1.26 22.06 6.65
C LYS A 146 -0.92 20.60 6.95
N GLU A 147 -0.18 20.35 8.03
CA GLU A 147 -0.14 19.03 8.63
C GLU A 147 -1.57 18.54 8.91
N ARG A 148 -1.94 17.36 8.40
CA ARG A 148 -3.25 16.77 8.67
C ARG A 148 -3.34 16.45 10.16
N SER A 149 -4.45 16.81 10.79
CA SER A 149 -4.59 16.74 12.25
C SER A 149 -4.27 15.35 12.82
N VAL A 150 -3.76 15.31 14.05
CA VAL A 150 -3.45 14.04 14.75
C VAL A 150 -4.67 13.12 14.80
N THR A 151 -5.86 13.68 15.01
CA THR A 151 -7.15 12.99 14.93
C THR A 151 -7.37 12.30 13.58
N TYR A 152 -7.10 13.01 12.48
CA TYR A 152 -7.21 12.46 11.13
C TYR A 152 -6.15 11.37 10.86
N LYS A 153 -4.89 11.60 11.24
CA LYS A 153 -3.81 10.59 11.13
C LYS A 153 -4.21 9.29 11.85
N ALA A 154 -4.68 9.40 13.09
CA ALA A 154 -5.08 8.26 13.91
C ALA A 154 -6.27 7.48 13.32
N LEU A 155 -7.31 8.18 12.85
CA LEU A 155 -8.45 7.56 12.18
C LEU A 155 -8.00 6.77 10.94
N MET A 156 -7.21 7.38 10.06
CA MET A 156 -6.71 6.72 8.84
C MET A 156 -5.78 5.54 9.12
N ASN A 157 -5.05 5.55 10.22
CA ASN A 157 -4.25 4.41 10.66
C ASN A 157 -5.17 3.22 10.95
N GLY A 158 -6.19 3.41 11.80
CA GLY A 158 -7.21 2.40 12.09
C GLY A 158 -7.87 1.81 10.85
N VAL A 159 -8.35 2.67 9.94
CA VAL A 159 -8.98 2.25 8.68
C VAL A 159 -8.03 1.42 7.83
N SER A 160 -6.76 1.82 7.72
CA SER A 160 -5.79 1.16 6.85
C SER A 160 -5.39 -0.23 7.35
N TYR A 161 -5.31 -0.44 8.67
CA TYR A 161 -5.12 -1.77 9.25
C TYR A 161 -6.40 -2.61 9.28
N MET A 162 -7.59 -1.98 9.30
CA MET A 162 -8.88 -2.67 9.23
C MET A 162 -9.12 -3.34 7.88
N ILE A 163 -8.88 -2.62 6.76
CA ILE A 163 -9.25 -3.06 5.40
C ILE A 163 -8.89 -4.52 5.08
N PRO A 164 -7.66 -5.02 5.31
CA PRO A 164 -7.29 -6.41 4.97
C PRO A 164 -8.15 -7.47 5.66
N PHE A 165 -8.54 -7.25 6.92
CA PHE A 165 -9.41 -8.17 7.66
C PHE A 165 -10.81 -8.25 7.03
N VAL A 166 -11.33 -7.10 6.60
CA VAL A 166 -12.68 -7.01 6.03
C VAL A 166 -12.71 -7.58 4.61
N VAL A 167 -11.67 -7.33 3.81
CA VAL A 167 -11.54 -7.88 2.45
C VAL A 167 -11.42 -9.40 2.49
N VAL A 168 -10.54 -9.97 3.32
CA VAL A 168 -10.42 -11.43 3.48
C VAL A 168 -11.71 -12.01 4.06
N GLY A 169 -12.28 -11.37 5.08
CA GLY A 169 -13.51 -11.83 5.74
C GLY A 169 -14.70 -11.90 4.78
N GLY A 170 -15.01 -10.77 4.14
CA GLY A 170 -16.13 -10.67 3.19
C GLY A 170 -15.95 -11.54 1.95
N LEU A 171 -14.74 -11.63 1.39
CA LEU A 171 -14.48 -12.45 0.21
C LEU A 171 -14.65 -13.96 0.51
N LEU A 172 -14.24 -14.43 1.69
CA LEU A 172 -14.48 -15.82 2.09
C LEU A 172 -15.96 -16.11 2.35
N ILE A 173 -16.71 -15.17 2.94
CA ILE A 173 -18.18 -15.26 3.06
C ILE A 173 -18.81 -15.37 1.66
N ALA A 174 -18.48 -14.46 0.73
CA ALA A 174 -19.04 -14.48 -0.62
C ALA A 174 -18.70 -15.77 -1.41
N ILE A 175 -17.44 -16.22 -1.38
CA ILE A 175 -17.02 -17.45 -2.05
C ILE A 175 -17.72 -18.68 -1.45
N SER A 176 -17.84 -18.77 -0.12
CA SER A 176 -18.50 -19.90 0.53
C SER A 176 -20.02 -19.94 0.30
N LEU A 177 -20.68 -18.79 0.23
CA LEU A 177 -22.09 -18.69 -0.18
C LEU A 177 -22.28 -19.09 -1.65
N SER A 178 -21.41 -18.62 -2.55
CA SER A 178 -21.51 -18.87 -4.00
C SER A 178 -21.15 -20.30 -4.41
N LEU A 179 -20.26 -20.99 -3.68
CA LEU A 179 -19.82 -22.36 -4.00
C LEU A 179 -20.40 -23.44 -3.08
N GLY A 180 -20.93 -23.06 -1.92
CA GLY A 180 -21.46 -23.97 -0.90
C GLY A 180 -22.88 -23.66 -0.42
N GLY A 181 -23.47 -22.53 -0.83
CA GLY A 181 -24.86 -22.22 -0.52
C GLY A 181 -25.83 -23.02 -1.39
N HIS A 182 -26.93 -23.43 -0.79
CA HIS A 182 -28.11 -23.94 -1.49
C HIS A 182 -29.29 -23.01 -1.22
N THR A 183 -30.23 -22.91 -2.15
CA THR A 183 -31.47 -22.15 -1.95
C THR A 183 -32.36 -22.86 -0.93
N ASP A 184 -32.51 -22.27 0.24
CA ASP A 184 -33.57 -22.62 1.19
C ASP A 184 -34.96 -22.35 0.57
N PRO A 185 -36.04 -23.05 0.96
CA PRO A 185 -37.42 -22.72 0.56
C PRO A 185 -37.85 -21.26 0.78
N SER A 186 -37.17 -20.49 1.63
CA SER A 186 -37.36 -19.05 1.82
C SER A 186 -36.72 -18.18 0.72
N GLY A 187 -36.00 -18.78 -0.24
CA GLY A 187 -35.29 -18.10 -1.33
C GLY A 187 -33.86 -17.64 -1.00
N GLY A 188 -33.41 -17.76 0.25
CA GLY A 188 -32.06 -17.38 0.68
C GLY A 188 -31.01 -18.47 0.40
N LEU A 189 -29.77 -18.05 0.16
CA LEU A 189 -28.61 -18.97 0.10
C LEU A 189 -28.19 -19.36 1.52
N VAL A 190 -28.23 -20.66 1.83
CA VAL A 190 -27.83 -21.23 3.12
C VAL A 190 -26.80 -22.34 2.89
N ILE A 191 -25.67 -22.24 3.60
CA ILE A 191 -24.59 -23.24 3.54
C ILE A 191 -24.93 -24.40 4.49
N PRO A 192 -24.80 -25.68 4.09
CA PRO A 192 -24.99 -26.82 4.98
C PRO A 192 -23.99 -26.78 6.14
N LYS A 193 -24.49 -26.88 7.38
CA LYS A 193 -23.70 -26.65 8.61
C LYS A 193 -22.50 -27.57 8.76
N ASP A 194 -22.59 -28.79 8.26
CA ASP A 194 -21.56 -29.84 8.34
C ASP A 194 -20.69 -29.91 7.06
N SER A 195 -20.66 -28.84 6.25
CA SER A 195 -19.86 -28.77 5.02
C SER A 195 -18.57 -27.96 5.20
N PHE A 196 -17.55 -28.31 4.41
CA PHE A 196 -16.31 -27.53 4.27
C PHE A 196 -16.56 -26.04 4.01
N TRP A 197 -17.60 -25.70 3.25
CA TRP A 197 -17.93 -24.30 2.98
C TRP A 197 -18.45 -23.57 4.21
N MET A 198 -19.05 -24.24 5.19
CA MET A 198 -19.41 -23.62 6.46
C MET A 198 -18.16 -23.26 7.26
N ASP A 199 -17.11 -24.08 7.24
CA ASP A 199 -15.82 -23.75 7.86
C ASP A 199 -15.16 -22.55 7.17
N VAL A 200 -15.17 -22.50 5.83
CA VAL A 200 -14.69 -21.34 5.06
C VAL A 200 -15.49 -20.08 5.41
N ASN A 201 -16.82 -20.18 5.50
CA ASN A 201 -17.68 -19.09 5.94
C ASN A 201 -17.35 -18.64 7.37
N ASN A 202 -17.12 -19.58 8.30
CA ASN A 202 -16.77 -19.28 9.69
C ASN A 202 -15.43 -18.53 9.78
N VAL A 203 -14.42 -18.91 8.99
CA VAL A 203 -13.15 -18.16 8.88
C VAL A 203 -13.40 -16.74 8.33
N GLY A 204 -14.26 -16.62 7.32
CA GLY A 204 -14.70 -15.32 6.79
C GLY A 204 -15.38 -14.43 7.83
N VAL A 205 -16.36 -14.98 8.56
CA VAL A 205 -17.08 -14.31 9.66
C VAL A 205 -16.12 -13.89 10.77
N ILE A 206 -15.12 -14.70 11.14
CA ILE A 206 -14.10 -14.32 12.13
C ILE A 206 -13.26 -13.13 11.62
N GLY A 207 -12.76 -13.20 10.38
CA GLY A 207 -11.99 -12.12 9.76
C GLY A 207 -12.78 -10.81 9.70
N PHE A 208 -14.04 -10.88 9.26
CA PHE A 208 -14.96 -9.74 9.20
C PHE A 208 -15.26 -9.18 10.60
N THR A 209 -15.57 -10.04 11.59
CA THR A 209 -15.85 -9.62 12.97
C THR A 209 -14.67 -8.88 13.61
N LEU A 210 -13.43 -9.29 13.30
CA LEU A 210 -12.22 -8.66 13.83
C LEU A 210 -12.00 -7.22 13.34
N MET A 211 -12.71 -6.75 12.31
CA MET A 211 -12.53 -5.39 11.77
C MET A 211 -12.73 -4.29 12.83
N VAL A 212 -13.73 -4.43 13.69
CA VAL A 212 -14.14 -3.41 14.68
C VAL A 212 -13.09 -3.31 15.81
N PRO A 213 -12.60 -4.42 16.40
CA PRO A 213 -11.38 -4.45 17.23
C PRO A 213 -10.13 -3.85 16.57
N ILE A 214 -9.84 -4.22 15.30
CA ILE A 214 -8.63 -3.76 14.61
C ILE A 214 -8.67 -2.25 14.35
N LEU A 215 -9.80 -1.72 13.88
CA LEU A 215 -10.04 -0.29 13.70
C LEU A 215 -9.78 0.49 15.00
N SER A 216 -10.44 0.10 16.10
CA SER A 216 -10.28 0.74 17.40
C SER A 216 -8.84 0.62 17.92
N GLY A 217 -8.25 -0.58 17.85
CA GLY A 217 -6.89 -0.86 18.29
C GLY A 217 -5.83 -0.01 17.59
N TYR A 218 -5.95 0.16 16.27
CA TYR A 218 -4.98 0.93 15.50
C TYR A 218 -5.23 2.45 15.51
N ILE A 219 -6.44 2.93 15.83
CA ILE A 219 -6.67 4.33 16.25
C ILE A 219 -5.97 4.58 17.59
N ALA A 220 -6.19 3.70 18.58
CA ALA A 220 -5.61 3.84 19.92
C ALA A 220 -4.07 3.81 19.87
N TYR A 221 -3.50 2.89 19.08
CA TYR A 221 -2.07 2.78 18.83
C TYR A 221 -1.45 4.06 18.25
N ALA A 222 -2.11 4.70 17.27
CA ALA A 222 -1.62 5.93 16.64
C ALA A 222 -1.66 7.17 17.55
N ILE A 223 -2.18 7.04 18.77
CA ILE A 223 -2.26 8.11 19.78
C ILE A 223 -1.44 7.75 21.02
N GLY A 224 -1.52 6.49 21.49
CA GLY A 224 -0.97 6.02 22.75
C GLY A 224 0.12 4.94 22.62
N ASP A 225 0.67 4.72 21.42
CA ASP A 225 1.66 3.70 21.07
C ASP A 225 1.22 2.25 21.38
N ARG A 226 2.18 1.30 21.34
CA ARG A 226 2.02 -0.12 21.69
C ARG A 226 1.15 -0.38 22.95
N PRO A 227 1.28 0.35 24.08
CA PRO A 227 0.46 0.11 25.28
C PRO A 227 -1.04 0.41 25.11
N ALA A 228 -1.44 1.16 24.08
CA ALA A 228 -2.84 1.44 23.78
C ALA A 228 -3.52 0.42 22.86
N LEU A 229 -2.74 -0.46 22.23
CA LEU A 229 -3.25 -1.47 21.28
C LEU A 229 -4.27 -2.41 21.94
N VAL A 230 -3.94 -2.98 23.10
CA VAL A 230 -4.82 -3.93 23.82
C VAL A 230 -6.09 -3.26 24.38
N PRO A 231 -6.02 -2.11 25.09
CA PRO A 231 -7.22 -1.35 25.47
C PRO A 231 -8.10 -0.96 24.28
N GLY A 232 -7.50 -0.55 23.16
CA GLY A 232 -8.23 -0.22 21.94
C GLY A 232 -8.94 -1.44 21.33
N MET A 233 -8.24 -2.56 21.15
CA MET A 233 -8.83 -3.79 20.59
C MET A 233 -9.97 -4.35 21.46
N ILE A 234 -9.78 -4.40 22.78
CA ILE A 234 -10.82 -4.89 23.69
C ILE A 234 -11.99 -3.90 23.78
N GLY A 235 -11.70 -2.59 23.77
CA GLY A 235 -12.74 -1.56 23.64
C GLY A 235 -13.56 -1.70 22.36
N GLY A 236 -12.92 -1.96 21.23
CA GLY A 236 -13.58 -2.21 19.95
C GLY A 236 -14.39 -3.51 19.93
N TRP A 237 -13.90 -4.57 20.60
CA TRP A 237 -14.68 -5.80 20.79
C TRP A 237 -15.92 -5.57 21.65
N ILE A 238 -15.79 -4.83 22.75
CA ILE A 238 -16.93 -4.41 23.59
C ILE A 238 -17.92 -3.58 22.75
N ALA A 239 -17.44 -2.60 21.98
CA ALA A 239 -18.27 -1.79 21.08
C ALA A 239 -19.02 -2.61 20.01
N ASN A 240 -18.51 -3.76 19.59
CA ASN A 240 -19.21 -4.70 18.71
C ASN A 240 -20.18 -5.65 19.45
N THR A 241 -20.03 -5.80 20.76
CA THR A 241 -20.79 -6.77 21.58
C THR A 241 -21.97 -6.08 22.28
N GLY A 242 -23.03 -5.78 21.52
CA GLY A 242 -24.22 -5.03 21.99
C GLY A 242 -24.91 -5.60 23.24
N SER A 243 -24.83 -6.91 23.45
CA SER A 243 -25.37 -7.60 24.63
C SER A 243 -24.71 -7.21 25.96
N LEU A 244 -23.59 -6.49 25.95
CA LEU A 244 -22.97 -5.95 27.17
C LEU A 244 -23.64 -4.67 27.68
N TYR A 245 -24.44 -3.97 26.87
CA TYR A 245 -25.08 -2.68 27.19
C TYR A 245 -26.50 -2.54 26.57
N ASP A 246 -27.20 -3.67 26.44
CA ASP A 246 -28.61 -3.78 26.04
C ASP A 246 -28.96 -3.19 24.65
N SER A 247 -28.07 -3.37 23.66
CA SER A 247 -28.37 -3.13 22.23
C SER A 247 -28.31 -4.42 21.41
N LYS A 248 -29.14 -4.48 20.36
CA LYS A 248 -29.14 -5.59 19.38
C LYS A 248 -28.11 -5.40 18.27
N ALA A 249 -27.89 -4.17 17.82
CA ALA A 249 -26.93 -3.83 16.77
C ALA A 249 -25.52 -3.53 17.33
N GLY A 250 -25.44 -3.20 18.62
CA GLY A 250 -24.23 -2.65 19.22
C GLY A 250 -23.95 -1.21 18.77
N ALA A 251 -22.74 -0.73 19.02
CA ALA A 251 -22.29 0.61 18.67
C ALA A 251 -21.58 0.69 17.30
N GLY A 252 -21.34 -0.46 16.65
CA GLY A 252 -20.76 -0.58 15.32
C GLY A 252 -19.44 0.17 15.13
N PHE A 253 -19.23 0.69 13.91
CA PHE A 253 -18.01 1.43 13.57
C PHE A 253 -17.86 2.74 14.37
N ILE A 254 -18.96 3.39 14.76
CA ILE A 254 -18.95 4.61 15.58
C ILE A 254 -18.38 4.29 16.97
N GLY A 255 -18.82 3.18 17.56
CA GLY A 255 -18.29 2.65 18.82
C GLY A 255 -16.80 2.32 18.73
N ALA A 256 -16.32 1.73 17.63
CA ALA A 256 -14.88 1.50 17.42
C ALA A 256 -14.07 2.80 17.33
N ILE A 257 -14.57 3.81 16.63
CA ILE A 257 -13.91 5.11 16.53
C ILE A 257 -13.81 5.76 17.92
N VAL A 258 -14.91 5.80 18.67
CA VAL A 258 -14.94 6.38 20.01
C VAL A 258 -14.06 5.60 20.99
N THR A 259 -14.12 4.27 21.01
CA THR A 259 -13.27 3.46 21.90
C THR A 259 -11.79 3.55 21.55
N GLY A 260 -11.43 3.66 20.25
CA GLY A 260 -10.07 3.88 19.81
C GLY A 260 -9.49 5.22 20.29
N PHE A 261 -10.25 6.31 20.12
CA PHE A 261 -9.83 7.63 20.63
C PHE A 261 -9.76 7.67 22.16
N LEU A 262 -10.76 7.13 22.86
CA LEU A 262 -10.76 7.08 24.32
C LEU A 262 -9.60 6.22 24.87
N ALA A 263 -9.32 5.06 24.28
CA ALA A 263 -8.17 4.22 24.63
C ALA A 263 -6.84 4.96 24.46
N GLY A 264 -6.63 5.60 23.31
CA GLY A 264 -5.43 6.35 23.00
C GLY A 264 -5.17 7.48 24.00
N TYR A 265 -6.18 8.34 24.24
CA TYR A 265 -6.04 9.47 25.17
C TYR A 265 -5.98 9.04 26.64
N LEU A 266 -6.69 7.98 27.05
CA LEU A 266 -6.59 7.42 28.40
C LEU A 266 -5.19 6.88 28.68
N VAL A 267 -4.57 6.20 27.70
CA VAL A 267 -3.21 5.69 27.82
C VAL A 267 -2.18 6.81 27.83
N LEU A 268 -2.35 7.87 27.01
CA LEU A 268 -1.54 9.08 27.12
C LEU A 268 -1.67 9.77 28.49
N TRP A 269 -2.86 9.76 29.10
CA TRP A 269 -3.07 10.31 30.43
C TRP A 269 -2.36 9.49 31.52
N ILE A 270 -2.50 8.15 31.50
CA ILE A 270 -1.79 7.27 32.45
C ILE A 270 -0.26 7.39 32.28
N LYS A 271 0.24 7.53 31.04
CA LYS A 271 1.67 7.78 30.76
C LYS A 271 2.24 9.06 31.39
N ARG A 272 1.39 10.06 31.71
CA ARG A 272 1.82 11.31 32.36
C ARG A 272 1.96 11.17 33.89
N VAL A 273 1.49 10.09 34.49
CA VAL A 273 1.61 9.84 35.93
C VAL A 273 3.07 9.51 36.27
N LYS A 274 3.73 10.35 37.08
CA LYS A 274 5.10 10.10 37.54
C LYS A 274 5.14 8.86 38.45
N VAL A 275 5.90 7.84 38.07
CA VAL A 275 6.11 6.63 38.88
C VAL A 275 7.60 6.42 39.27
N PRO A 276 7.88 5.74 40.40
CA PRO A 276 9.24 5.36 40.79
C PRO A 276 9.95 4.53 39.73
N GLN A 277 11.29 4.63 39.66
CA GLN A 277 12.09 4.00 38.61
C GLN A 277 11.84 2.49 38.47
N PHE A 278 11.69 1.76 39.58
CA PHE A 278 11.44 0.31 39.57
C PHE A 278 10.09 -0.10 38.95
N VAL A 279 9.10 0.80 38.90
CA VAL A 279 7.77 0.53 38.32
C VAL A 279 7.76 0.79 36.80
N ARG A 280 8.65 1.65 36.29
CA ARG A 280 8.64 2.12 34.90
C ARG A 280 8.62 1.00 33.84
N PRO A 281 9.37 -0.12 33.97
CA PRO A 281 9.30 -1.21 32.99
C PRO A 281 7.94 -1.95 32.99
N ILE A 282 7.28 -2.01 34.15
CA ILE A 282 6.02 -2.73 34.37
C ILE A 282 4.82 -1.91 33.86
N MET A 283 4.94 -0.57 33.83
CA MET A 283 3.88 0.34 33.36
C MET A 283 3.33 -0.02 31.96
N PRO A 284 4.13 -0.04 30.86
CA PRO A 284 3.60 -0.29 29.53
C PRO A 284 3.18 -1.75 29.28
N ILE A 285 3.68 -2.70 30.08
CA ILE A 285 3.47 -4.14 29.89
C ILE A 285 2.24 -4.65 30.65
N ILE A 286 2.04 -4.19 31.88
CA ILE A 286 1.01 -4.73 32.80
C ILE A 286 0.05 -3.64 33.26
N VAL A 287 0.55 -2.54 33.85
CA VAL A 287 -0.32 -1.56 34.53
C VAL A 287 -1.21 -0.83 33.53
N ILE A 288 -0.63 -0.29 32.45
CA ILE A 288 -1.36 0.47 31.44
C ILE A 288 -2.40 -0.41 30.73
N PRO A 289 -2.06 -1.60 30.18
CA PRO A 289 -3.06 -2.46 29.56
C PRO A 289 -4.22 -2.84 30.48
N ILE A 290 -3.95 -3.25 31.73
CA ILE A 290 -5.00 -3.64 32.67
C ILE A 290 -5.88 -2.44 33.05
N VAL A 291 -5.28 -1.36 33.56
CA VAL A 291 -6.04 -0.20 34.05
C VAL A 291 -6.82 0.48 32.92
N ALA A 292 -6.20 0.71 31.76
CA ALA A 292 -6.88 1.36 30.65
C ALA A 292 -8.02 0.47 30.09
N THR A 293 -7.82 -0.84 29.96
CA THR A 293 -8.88 -1.76 29.49
C THR A 293 -10.05 -1.80 30.49
N THR A 294 -9.77 -1.94 31.79
CA THR A 294 -10.83 -2.02 32.82
C THR A 294 -11.62 -0.72 32.90
N VAL A 295 -10.94 0.44 32.96
CA VAL A 295 -11.60 1.75 33.02
C VAL A 295 -12.40 2.03 31.75
N LEU A 296 -11.81 1.81 30.56
CA LEU A 296 -12.49 2.03 29.28
C LEU A 296 -13.68 1.10 29.10
N GLY A 297 -13.53 -0.20 29.37
CA GLY A 297 -14.57 -1.19 29.17
C GLY A 297 -15.79 -0.95 30.07
N LEU A 298 -15.57 -0.70 31.36
CA LEU A 298 -16.65 -0.37 32.30
C LEU A 298 -17.30 0.97 31.96
N PHE A 299 -16.52 1.99 31.62
CA PHE A 299 -17.05 3.30 31.21
C PHE A 299 -17.86 3.21 29.92
N PHE A 300 -17.42 2.42 28.94
CA PHE A 300 -18.18 2.18 27.73
C PHE A 300 -19.50 1.48 28.05
N ILE A 301 -19.46 0.35 28.76
CA ILE A 301 -20.64 -0.45 29.12
C ILE A 301 -21.70 0.37 29.88
N TYR A 302 -21.30 1.10 30.92
CA TYR A 302 -22.25 1.75 31.82
C TYR A 302 -22.62 3.20 31.46
N VAL A 303 -21.89 3.86 30.54
CA VAL A 303 -22.09 5.30 30.25
C VAL A 303 -22.23 5.63 28.77
N ILE A 304 -21.52 4.95 27.86
CA ILE A 304 -21.42 5.37 26.45
C ILE A 304 -22.09 4.41 25.45
N GLY A 305 -22.14 3.12 25.74
CA GLY A 305 -22.63 2.09 24.82
C GLY A 305 -24.07 2.33 24.37
N GLN A 306 -25.00 2.46 25.32
CA GLN A 306 -26.42 2.69 25.02
C GLN A 306 -26.67 4.04 24.30
N PRO A 307 -26.08 5.19 24.69
CA PRO A 307 -26.17 6.42 23.89
C PRO A 307 -25.64 6.29 22.46
N ILE A 308 -24.50 5.61 22.23
CA ILE A 308 -23.96 5.46 20.87
C ILE A 308 -24.79 4.49 20.04
N SER A 309 -25.22 3.36 20.60
CA SER A 309 -26.09 2.42 19.86
C SER A 309 -27.41 3.07 19.49
N TRP A 310 -28.01 3.91 20.34
CA TRP A 310 -29.21 4.68 19.98
C TRP A 310 -28.97 5.61 18.78
N VAL A 311 -27.87 6.38 18.76
CA VAL A 311 -27.51 7.23 17.61
C VAL A 311 -27.28 6.39 16.35
N PHE A 312 -26.63 5.24 16.48
CA PHE A 312 -26.27 4.35 15.36
C PHE A 312 -27.47 3.59 14.78
N GLU A 313 -28.39 3.13 15.64
CA GLU A 313 -29.67 2.53 15.25
C GLU A 313 -30.52 3.58 14.50
N GLN A 314 -30.66 4.80 15.02
CA GLN A 314 -31.40 5.88 14.33
C GLN A 314 -30.76 6.33 13.01
N LEU A 315 -29.42 6.36 12.92
CA LEU A 315 -28.71 6.61 11.65
C LEU A 315 -29.01 5.49 10.64
N THR A 316 -28.99 4.23 11.08
CA THR A 316 -29.24 3.07 10.23
C THR A 316 -30.69 3.05 9.74
N ASP A 317 -31.67 3.28 10.61
CA ASP A 317 -33.10 3.39 10.26
C ASP A 317 -33.34 4.49 9.21
N TRP A 318 -32.72 5.66 9.39
CA TRP A 318 -32.83 6.78 8.45
C TRP A 318 -32.25 6.44 7.07
N LEU A 319 -31.07 5.80 7.02
CA LEU A 319 -30.43 5.38 5.78
C LEU A 319 -31.21 4.25 5.08
N SER A 320 -31.73 3.28 5.82
CA SER A 320 -32.55 2.18 5.31
C SER A 320 -33.92 2.65 4.81
N GLY A 321 -34.46 3.74 5.37
CA GLY A 321 -35.70 4.37 4.93
C GLY A 321 -35.57 5.23 3.66
N MET A 322 -34.36 5.44 3.12
CA MET A 322 -34.16 6.29 1.95
C MET A 322 -34.60 5.61 0.65
N THR A 323 -35.56 6.21 -0.05
CA THR A 323 -36.03 5.74 -1.35
C THR A 323 -36.13 6.91 -2.35
N GLY A 324 -35.95 6.62 -3.64
CA GLY A 324 -36.03 7.61 -4.71
C GLY A 324 -34.94 8.70 -4.61
N THR A 325 -35.35 9.97 -4.53
CA THR A 325 -34.47 11.12 -4.71
C THR A 325 -33.36 11.25 -3.66
N SER A 326 -33.57 10.79 -2.42
CA SER A 326 -32.52 10.80 -1.39
C SER A 326 -31.44 9.76 -1.65
N ALA A 327 -31.80 8.59 -2.18
CA ALA A 327 -30.84 7.56 -2.59
C ALA A 327 -30.03 7.98 -3.83
N ILE A 328 -30.64 8.71 -4.79
CA ILE A 328 -29.92 9.39 -5.89
C ILE A 328 -28.84 10.32 -5.31
N LEU A 329 -29.22 11.17 -4.36
CA LEU A 329 -28.33 12.20 -3.82
C LEU A 329 -27.18 11.60 -3.00
N LEU A 330 -27.46 10.63 -2.12
CA LEU A 330 -26.40 9.94 -1.38
C LEU A 330 -25.47 9.18 -2.33
N GLY A 331 -26.02 8.42 -3.28
CA GLY A 331 -25.25 7.68 -4.27
C GLY A 331 -24.33 8.59 -5.09
N ALA A 332 -24.84 9.76 -5.52
CA ALA A 332 -24.02 10.77 -6.18
C ALA A 332 -22.90 11.31 -5.28
N ILE A 333 -23.19 11.65 -4.02
CA ILE A 333 -22.21 12.18 -3.06
C ILE A 333 -21.11 11.15 -2.75
N LEU A 334 -21.48 9.89 -2.48
CA LEU A 334 -20.53 8.80 -2.26
C LEU A 334 -19.69 8.54 -3.51
N GLY A 335 -20.31 8.55 -4.69
CA GLY A 335 -19.61 8.43 -5.96
C GLY A 335 -18.59 9.55 -6.21
N LEU A 336 -18.93 10.81 -5.90
CA LEU A 336 -18.00 11.94 -5.92
C LEU A 336 -16.84 11.75 -4.94
N MET A 337 -17.13 11.29 -3.71
CA MET A 337 -16.12 11.09 -2.67
C MET A 337 -15.14 9.96 -2.99
N ILE A 338 -15.66 8.81 -3.43
CA ILE A 338 -14.87 7.67 -3.92
C ILE A 338 -13.97 8.08 -5.09
N ALA A 339 -14.47 8.93 -5.99
CA ALA A 339 -13.75 9.31 -7.21
C ALA A 339 -12.93 10.61 -7.14
N PHE A 340 -12.84 11.24 -5.97
CA PHE A 340 -12.06 12.48 -5.78
C PHE A 340 -10.55 12.25 -5.75
N ASP A 341 -10.08 11.20 -5.05
CA ASP A 341 -8.65 10.99 -4.78
C ASP A 341 -8.17 9.52 -4.88
N MET A 342 -8.91 8.66 -5.60
CA MET A 342 -8.45 7.33 -6.06
C MET A 342 -7.74 6.49 -4.97
N GLY A 343 -8.41 6.21 -3.84
CA GLY A 343 -7.85 5.50 -2.68
C GLY A 343 -7.25 6.43 -1.60
N GLY A 344 -7.35 7.74 -1.79
CA GLY A 344 -6.91 8.77 -0.85
C GLY A 344 -7.87 9.05 0.33
N PRO A 345 -7.62 10.14 1.08
CA PRO A 345 -8.42 10.61 2.21
C PRO A 345 -9.95 10.55 2.07
N VAL A 346 -10.49 11.07 0.97
CA VAL A 346 -11.92 11.28 0.76
C VAL A 346 -12.59 9.97 0.35
N ASN A 347 -11.95 9.22 -0.57
CA ASN A 347 -12.34 7.88 -0.95
C ASN A 347 -12.41 6.97 0.28
N LYS A 348 -11.35 6.90 1.10
CA LYS A 348 -11.31 6.09 2.33
C LYS A 348 -12.40 6.47 3.34
N THR A 349 -12.83 7.73 3.37
CA THR A 349 -13.89 8.18 4.27
C THR A 349 -15.27 7.67 3.81
N ALA A 350 -15.59 7.75 2.51
CA ALA A 350 -16.82 7.18 1.95
C ALA A 350 -16.83 5.64 1.98
N PHE A 351 -15.68 5.02 1.72
CA PHE A 351 -15.48 3.58 1.80
C PHE A 351 -15.67 3.06 3.24
N LEU A 352 -15.11 3.75 4.25
CA LEU A 352 -15.33 3.43 5.67
C LEU A 352 -16.82 3.53 6.03
N PHE A 353 -17.49 4.58 5.57
CA PHE A 353 -18.92 4.79 5.84
C PHE A 353 -19.79 3.67 5.26
N GLY A 354 -19.55 3.26 4.00
CA GLY A 354 -20.22 2.09 3.40
C GLY A 354 -19.88 0.79 4.15
N THR A 355 -18.60 0.52 4.38
CA THR A 355 -18.13 -0.69 5.08
C THR A 355 -18.73 -0.83 6.48
N GLY A 356 -18.82 0.29 7.22
CA GLY A 356 -19.36 0.33 8.58
C GLY A 356 -20.86 0.00 8.69
N LEU A 357 -21.60 0.06 7.58
CA LEU A 357 -23.04 -0.22 7.50
C LEU A 357 -23.35 -1.65 7.01
N ILE A 358 -22.39 -2.35 6.39
CA ILE A 358 -22.50 -3.79 6.10
C ILE A 358 -22.80 -4.56 7.40
N ALA A 359 -22.16 -4.19 8.51
CA ALA A 359 -22.30 -4.84 9.81
C ALA A 359 -23.70 -4.75 10.42
N THR A 360 -24.53 -3.78 10.01
CA THR A 360 -25.95 -3.67 10.43
C THR A 360 -26.92 -4.16 9.35
N GLY A 361 -26.43 -4.72 8.26
CA GLY A 361 -27.23 -5.20 7.13
C GLY A 361 -27.63 -4.12 6.13
N ASN A 362 -27.27 -2.84 6.31
CA ASN A 362 -27.47 -1.81 5.29
C ASN A 362 -26.34 -1.87 4.27
N GLN A 363 -26.42 -2.88 3.40
CA GLN A 363 -25.46 -3.16 2.33
C GLN A 363 -25.62 -2.22 1.13
N ALA A 364 -26.77 -1.53 1.00
CA ALA A 364 -27.05 -0.60 -0.10
C ALA A 364 -26.06 0.58 -0.15
N VAL A 365 -25.67 1.13 1.01
CA VAL A 365 -24.68 2.21 1.06
C VAL A 365 -23.28 1.74 0.62
N MET A 366 -22.92 0.48 0.89
CA MET A 366 -21.69 -0.10 0.35
C MET A 366 -21.82 -0.32 -1.17
N GLY A 367 -22.96 -0.84 -1.66
CA GLY A 367 -23.21 -1.04 -3.09
C GLY A 367 -23.09 0.23 -3.94
N MET A 368 -23.53 1.38 -3.40
CA MET A 368 -23.29 2.70 -4.01
C MET A 368 -21.80 3.02 -4.18
N CYS A 369 -20.99 2.76 -3.16
CA CYS A 369 -19.52 2.90 -3.23
C CYS A 369 -18.89 1.86 -4.19
N ALA A 370 -19.31 0.60 -4.10
CA ALA A 370 -18.80 -0.53 -4.86
C ALA A 370 -18.95 -0.36 -6.38
N ALA A 371 -20.04 0.26 -6.83
CA ALA A 371 -20.27 0.60 -8.24
C ALA A 371 -19.40 1.78 -8.73
N ALA A 372 -19.05 2.74 -7.85
CA ALA A 372 -18.22 3.90 -8.19
C ALA A 372 -16.71 3.59 -8.20
N ILE A 373 -16.25 2.66 -7.36
CA ILE A 373 -14.83 2.25 -7.25
C ILE A 373 -14.17 1.84 -8.60
N PRO A 374 -14.74 0.92 -9.41
CA PRO A 374 -14.10 0.48 -10.66
C PRO A 374 -14.17 1.50 -11.79
N VAL A 375 -15.07 2.49 -11.71
CA VAL A 375 -15.38 3.42 -12.81
C VAL A 375 -14.24 4.36 -13.17
N MET A 376 -13.37 4.69 -12.22
CA MET A 376 -12.20 5.53 -12.48
C MET A 376 -11.18 4.81 -13.38
N PRO A 377 -10.59 3.65 -12.98
CA PRO A 377 -9.61 2.95 -13.80
C PRO A 377 -10.21 2.38 -15.10
N LEU A 378 -11.44 1.84 -15.07
CA LEU A 378 -12.12 1.41 -16.30
C LEU A 378 -12.34 2.57 -17.26
N GLY A 379 -12.75 3.74 -16.75
CA GLY A 379 -13.01 4.94 -17.54
C GLY A 379 -11.75 5.55 -18.15
N GLN A 380 -10.66 5.64 -17.39
CA GLN A 380 -9.37 6.12 -17.90
C GLN A 380 -8.80 5.15 -18.95
N GLY A 381 -8.80 3.85 -18.67
CA GLY A 381 -8.39 2.83 -19.64
C GLY A 381 -9.20 2.90 -20.95
N LEU A 382 -10.53 3.01 -20.86
CA LEU A 382 -11.40 3.16 -22.02
C LEU A 382 -11.16 4.48 -22.78
N ALA A 383 -10.84 5.58 -22.09
CA ALA A 383 -10.52 6.87 -22.72
C ALA A 383 -9.33 6.73 -23.69
N THR A 384 -8.29 6.00 -23.30
CA THR A 384 -7.12 5.72 -24.16
C THR A 384 -7.49 4.90 -25.41
N LEU A 385 -8.45 3.97 -25.30
CA LEU A 385 -8.92 3.16 -26.42
C LEU A 385 -9.78 3.98 -27.39
N ILE A 386 -10.71 4.79 -26.89
CA ILE A 386 -11.63 5.60 -27.71
C ILE A 386 -10.85 6.56 -28.63
N ARG A 387 -9.82 7.24 -28.11
CA ARG A 387 -9.10 8.27 -28.89
C ARG A 387 -7.59 8.26 -28.68
N ARG A 388 -6.98 7.09 -28.89
CA ARG A 388 -5.53 6.78 -28.83
C ARG A 388 -4.59 7.94 -29.21
N ARG A 389 -4.89 8.70 -30.27
CA ARG A 389 -4.07 9.84 -30.75
C ARG A 389 -3.95 11.03 -29.79
N LEU A 390 -4.76 11.13 -28.73
CA LEU A 390 -4.64 12.16 -27.68
C LEU A 390 -3.64 11.77 -26.56
N TYR A 391 -3.20 10.51 -26.55
CA TYR A 391 -2.42 9.90 -25.47
C TYR A 391 -1.04 9.47 -25.98
N THR A 392 -0.03 9.53 -25.11
CA THR A 392 1.32 9.00 -25.34
C THR A 392 1.32 7.48 -25.42
N GLU A 393 2.45 6.87 -25.77
CA GLU A 393 2.65 5.41 -25.73
C GLU A 393 2.43 4.87 -24.31
N GLN A 394 3.17 5.42 -23.34
CA GLN A 394 3.10 5.09 -21.92
C GLN A 394 1.69 5.25 -21.32
N GLU A 395 0.94 6.30 -21.70
CA GLU A 395 -0.46 6.46 -21.27
C GLU A 395 -1.37 5.35 -21.83
N ARG A 396 -1.13 4.83 -23.04
CA ARG A 396 -1.94 3.73 -23.62
C ARG A 396 -1.63 2.39 -22.96
N GLU A 397 -0.35 2.11 -22.68
CA GLU A 397 0.10 0.91 -21.97
C GLU A 397 -0.47 0.89 -20.55
N THR A 398 -0.34 2.03 -19.85
CA THR A 398 -0.98 2.25 -18.54
C THR A 398 -2.50 2.11 -18.63
N GLY A 399 -3.11 2.48 -19.75
CA GLY A 399 -4.55 2.34 -20.00
C GLY A 399 -5.01 0.87 -20.03
N LEU A 400 -4.21 -0.02 -20.61
CA LEU A 400 -4.50 -1.46 -20.59
C LEU A 400 -4.42 -2.02 -19.17
N ALA A 401 -3.39 -1.65 -18.41
CA ALA A 401 -3.26 -2.03 -17.01
C ALA A 401 -4.39 -1.44 -16.13
N SER A 402 -4.84 -0.23 -16.44
CA SER A 402 -5.97 0.44 -15.77
C SER A 402 -7.28 -0.32 -15.98
N LEU A 403 -7.58 -0.79 -17.19
CA LEU A 403 -8.74 -1.66 -17.44
C LEU A 403 -8.71 -2.92 -16.55
N PHE A 404 -7.56 -3.59 -16.45
CA PHE A 404 -7.41 -4.78 -15.62
C PHE A 404 -7.59 -4.47 -14.12
N MET A 405 -6.92 -3.44 -13.62
CA MET A 405 -7.09 -2.95 -12.24
C MET A 405 -8.56 -2.61 -11.91
N GLY A 406 -9.29 -2.04 -12.87
CA GLY A 406 -10.71 -1.73 -12.72
C GLY A 406 -11.63 -2.95 -12.59
N LEU A 407 -11.31 -4.10 -13.18
CA LEU A 407 -12.08 -5.33 -12.99
C LEU A 407 -12.05 -5.83 -11.53
N PHE A 408 -10.92 -5.60 -10.85
CA PHE A 408 -10.67 -5.89 -9.43
C PHE A 408 -10.98 -4.69 -8.50
N GLY A 409 -11.60 -3.61 -9.00
CA GLY A 409 -11.93 -2.44 -8.19
C GLY A 409 -10.71 -1.69 -7.60
N ILE A 410 -9.54 -1.80 -8.21
CA ILE A 410 -8.33 -1.11 -7.77
C ILE A 410 -8.37 0.33 -8.32
N SER A 411 -8.97 1.24 -7.54
CA SER A 411 -9.19 2.64 -7.91
C SER A 411 -7.92 3.39 -8.30
N GLU A 412 -6.80 2.98 -7.70
CA GLU A 412 -5.45 3.47 -7.85
C GLU A 412 -4.94 3.38 -9.30
N GLY A 413 -5.53 2.50 -10.14
CA GLY A 413 -5.22 2.40 -11.57
C GLY A 413 -5.51 3.68 -12.37
N ALA A 414 -6.28 4.62 -11.82
CA ALA A 414 -6.50 5.95 -12.40
C ALA A 414 -5.49 7.02 -11.94
N ILE A 415 -4.65 6.75 -10.94
CA ILE A 415 -3.67 7.73 -10.40
C ILE A 415 -2.67 8.22 -11.47
N PRO A 416 -2.07 7.38 -12.34
CA PRO A 416 -1.12 7.87 -13.35
C PRO A 416 -1.72 8.92 -14.29
N PHE A 417 -2.97 8.72 -14.71
CA PHE A 417 -3.73 9.68 -15.53
C PHE A 417 -4.03 10.96 -14.75
N ALA A 418 -4.44 10.83 -13.49
CA ALA A 418 -4.69 11.98 -12.61
C ALA A 418 -3.42 12.78 -12.28
N ALA A 419 -2.25 12.14 -12.25
CA ALA A 419 -0.96 12.80 -12.09
C ALA A 419 -0.53 13.53 -13.38
N ALA A 420 -0.74 12.91 -14.55
CA ALA A 420 -0.39 13.51 -15.84
C ALA A 420 -1.32 14.68 -16.23
N ARG A 421 -2.64 14.58 -15.95
CA ARG A 421 -3.66 15.52 -16.41
C ARG A 421 -4.73 15.82 -15.33
N PRO A 422 -4.37 16.41 -14.17
CA PRO A 422 -5.25 16.47 -12.99
C PRO A 422 -6.58 17.19 -13.24
N ALA A 423 -6.53 18.33 -13.94
CA ALA A 423 -7.69 19.19 -14.20
C ALA A 423 -8.70 18.59 -15.20
N GLN A 424 -8.30 17.57 -15.96
CA GLN A 424 -9.15 16.85 -16.90
C GLN A 424 -9.66 15.54 -16.28
N VAL A 425 -8.78 14.80 -15.62
CA VAL A 425 -9.05 13.44 -15.15
C VAL A 425 -9.86 13.42 -13.86
N ILE A 426 -9.53 14.26 -12.87
CA ILE A 426 -10.22 14.24 -11.56
C ILE A 426 -11.71 14.62 -11.74
N PRO A 427 -12.10 15.71 -12.44
CA PRO A 427 -13.51 16.03 -12.66
C PRO A 427 -14.27 14.97 -13.48
N ALA A 428 -13.61 14.32 -14.44
CA ALA A 428 -14.21 13.25 -15.23
C ALA A 428 -14.45 11.97 -14.40
N ASN A 429 -13.46 11.57 -13.60
CA ASN A 429 -13.58 10.48 -12.62
C ASN A 429 -14.72 10.75 -11.63
N MET A 430 -14.74 11.94 -11.03
CA MET A 430 -15.78 12.36 -10.10
C MET A 430 -17.18 12.28 -10.71
N LEU A 431 -17.36 12.77 -11.95
CA LEU A 431 -18.65 12.72 -12.63
C LEU A 431 -19.11 11.28 -12.93
N GLY A 432 -18.23 10.42 -13.45
CA GLY A 432 -18.57 9.01 -13.70
C GLY A 432 -18.86 8.24 -12.43
N GLY A 433 -18.07 8.45 -11.36
CA GLY A 433 -18.32 7.88 -10.04
C GLY A 433 -19.66 8.31 -9.46
N ALA A 434 -19.99 9.60 -9.54
CA ALA A 434 -21.29 10.13 -9.12
C ALA A 434 -22.47 9.50 -9.88
N VAL A 435 -22.34 9.34 -11.21
CA VAL A 435 -23.37 8.69 -12.03
C VAL A 435 -23.54 7.22 -11.66
N ALA A 436 -22.46 6.46 -11.47
CA ALA A 436 -22.53 5.07 -11.06
C ALA A 436 -23.16 4.89 -9.67
N GLY A 437 -22.69 5.67 -8.68
CA GLY A 437 -23.25 5.64 -7.33
C GLY A 437 -24.73 6.03 -7.29
N ALA A 438 -25.16 7.02 -8.08
CA ALA A 438 -26.56 7.41 -8.21
C ALA A 438 -27.43 6.31 -8.86
N ILE A 439 -26.95 5.64 -9.91
CA ILE A 439 -27.67 4.50 -10.54
C ILE A 439 -27.78 3.34 -9.56
N ALA A 440 -26.70 2.99 -8.87
CA ALA A 440 -26.67 1.96 -7.83
C ALA A 440 -27.66 2.27 -6.68
N GLY A 441 -27.71 3.53 -6.23
CA GLY A 441 -28.63 3.99 -5.19
C GLY A 441 -30.11 3.95 -5.60
N VAL A 442 -30.44 4.29 -6.86
CA VAL A 442 -31.82 4.12 -7.39
C VAL A 442 -32.21 2.66 -7.48
N ALA A 443 -31.28 1.81 -7.90
CA ALA A 443 -31.54 0.40 -8.18
C ALA A 443 -31.54 -0.51 -6.94
N GLY A 444 -31.22 0.01 -5.76
CA GLY A 444 -31.06 -0.80 -4.55
C GLY A 444 -29.92 -1.82 -4.69
N VAL A 445 -28.80 -1.43 -5.32
CA VAL A 445 -27.62 -2.28 -5.42
C VAL A 445 -26.97 -2.37 -4.04
N GLU A 446 -26.76 -3.60 -3.58
CA GLU A 446 -26.19 -3.93 -2.27
C GLU A 446 -24.80 -4.55 -2.44
N ASP A 447 -23.92 -4.41 -1.46
CA ASP A 447 -22.65 -5.14 -1.41
C ASP A 447 -22.37 -5.62 0.03
N ALA A 448 -22.24 -6.94 0.18
CA ALA A 448 -21.93 -7.61 1.44
C ALA A 448 -20.44 -7.55 1.79
N VAL A 449 -19.60 -7.02 0.90
CA VAL A 449 -18.14 -7.04 0.99
C VAL A 449 -17.61 -5.58 0.89
N PRO A 450 -16.51 -5.24 1.55
CA PRO A 450 -15.85 -3.94 1.41
C PRO A 450 -15.06 -3.83 0.08
N HIS A 451 -15.61 -4.21 -1.07
CA HIS A 451 -14.81 -4.31 -2.28
C HIS A 451 -15.62 -4.09 -3.56
N GLY A 452 -15.40 -2.95 -4.21
CA GLY A 452 -15.97 -2.71 -5.54
C GLY A 452 -15.32 -3.58 -6.63
N GLY A 453 -15.96 -3.62 -7.80
CA GLY A 453 -15.41 -4.23 -9.01
C GLY A 453 -16.30 -5.31 -9.66
N PRO A 454 -16.32 -5.39 -11.00
CA PRO A 454 -16.98 -6.46 -11.75
C PRO A 454 -16.76 -7.89 -11.24
N ILE A 455 -15.54 -8.21 -10.78
CA ILE A 455 -15.21 -9.55 -10.30
C ILE A 455 -15.93 -9.87 -8.98
N VAL A 456 -16.06 -8.90 -8.07
CA VAL A 456 -16.73 -9.07 -6.78
C VAL A 456 -18.23 -9.34 -6.97
N ALA A 457 -18.86 -8.67 -7.94
CA ALA A 457 -20.24 -8.92 -8.31
C ALA A 457 -20.47 -10.32 -8.94
N VAL A 458 -19.49 -10.84 -9.69
CA VAL A 458 -19.54 -12.22 -10.23
C VAL A 458 -19.33 -13.28 -9.15
N LEU A 459 -18.61 -12.96 -8.07
CA LEU A 459 -18.39 -13.84 -6.92
C LEU A 459 -19.56 -13.85 -5.91
N GLY A 460 -20.68 -13.20 -6.22
CA GLY A 460 -21.93 -13.26 -5.44
C GLY A 460 -21.98 -12.37 -4.20
N ALA A 461 -21.05 -11.44 -4.04
CA ALA A 461 -21.05 -10.46 -2.95
C ALA A 461 -22.10 -9.34 -3.11
N VAL A 462 -22.53 -9.08 -4.36
CA VAL A 462 -23.33 -7.91 -4.73
C VAL A 462 -24.80 -8.27 -4.97
N GLY A 463 -25.71 -7.60 -4.27
CA GLY A 463 -27.14 -7.63 -4.56
C GLY A 463 -27.49 -6.73 -5.76
N GLY A 464 -28.43 -7.17 -6.60
CA GLY A 464 -28.84 -6.39 -7.79
C GLY A 464 -27.82 -6.40 -8.93
N VAL A 465 -27.01 -7.47 -9.07
CA VAL A 465 -25.91 -7.62 -10.05
C VAL A 465 -26.15 -7.00 -11.43
N PRO A 466 -27.30 -7.19 -12.13
CA PRO A 466 -27.51 -6.59 -13.45
C PRO A 466 -27.45 -5.06 -13.42
N MET A 467 -28.00 -4.43 -12.38
CA MET A 467 -27.98 -2.97 -12.22
C MET A 467 -26.65 -2.44 -11.70
N PHE A 468 -25.89 -3.23 -10.93
CA PHE A 468 -24.48 -2.94 -10.65
C PHE A 468 -23.68 -2.84 -11.96
N PHE A 469 -23.83 -3.81 -12.87
CA PHE A 469 -23.16 -3.76 -14.17
C PHE A 469 -23.61 -2.57 -15.03
N VAL A 470 -24.90 -2.20 -15.03
CA VAL A 470 -25.38 -0.98 -15.70
C VAL A 470 -24.74 0.27 -15.09
N ALA A 471 -24.69 0.40 -13.75
CA ALA A 471 -24.06 1.51 -13.06
C ALA A 471 -22.57 1.65 -13.41
N VAL A 472 -21.81 0.55 -13.34
CA VAL A 472 -20.38 0.51 -13.68
C VAL A 472 -20.14 0.86 -15.15
N VAL A 473 -20.92 0.31 -16.09
CA VAL A 473 -20.76 0.58 -17.53
C VAL A 473 -21.10 2.04 -17.86
N VAL A 474 -22.22 2.57 -17.35
CA VAL A 474 -22.62 3.97 -17.64
C VAL A 474 -21.63 4.95 -17.02
N GLY A 475 -21.21 4.74 -15.76
CA GLY A 475 -20.17 5.54 -15.13
C GLY A 475 -18.84 5.49 -15.89
N THR A 476 -18.41 4.31 -16.32
CA THR A 476 -17.18 4.10 -17.11
C THR A 476 -17.22 4.89 -18.42
N VAL A 477 -18.35 4.84 -19.15
CA VAL A 477 -18.54 5.60 -20.39
C VAL A 477 -18.54 7.11 -20.13
N VAL A 478 -19.17 7.58 -19.04
CA VAL A 478 -19.17 9.00 -18.65
C VAL A 478 -17.75 9.49 -18.33
N THR A 479 -16.98 8.76 -17.51
CA THR A 479 -15.57 9.06 -17.23
C THR A 479 -14.75 9.12 -18.52
N ALA A 480 -14.91 8.14 -19.41
CA ALA A 480 -14.10 8.05 -20.62
C ALA A 480 -14.41 9.18 -21.62
N VAL A 481 -15.69 9.45 -21.88
CA VAL A 481 -16.13 10.52 -22.78
C VAL A 481 -15.78 11.90 -22.23
N MET A 482 -15.99 12.15 -20.94
CA MET A 482 -15.65 13.42 -20.31
C MET A 482 -14.13 13.65 -20.32
N THR A 483 -13.32 12.63 -20.03
CA THR A 483 -11.85 12.71 -20.12
C THR A 483 -11.41 13.07 -21.54
N VAL A 484 -11.90 12.36 -22.56
CA VAL A 484 -11.56 12.62 -23.98
C VAL A 484 -11.98 14.03 -24.40
N ALA A 485 -13.14 14.53 -23.94
CA ALA A 485 -13.61 15.88 -24.24
C ALA A 485 -12.75 16.97 -23.59
N LEU A 486 -12.42 16.84 -22.30
CA LEU A 486 -11.61 17.80 -21.55
C LEU A 486 -10.15 17.82 -22.05
N VAL A 487 -9.60 16.67 -22.44
CA VAL A 487 -8.27 16.58 -23.05
C VAL A 487 -8.24 17.23 -24.44
N ASP A 488 -9.22 16.96 -25.31
CA ASP A 488 -9.29 17.56 -26.65
C ASP A 488 -9.48 19.08 -26.59
N LEU A 489 -10.29 19.58 -25.66
CA LEU A 489 -10.47 21.01 -25.44
C LEU A 489 -9.16 21.69 -24.96
N GLY A 490 -8.39 21.01 -24.12
CA GLY A 490 -7.05 21.45 -23.72
C GLY A 490 -6.08 21.53 -24.90
N GLU A 491 -6.03 20.49 -25.75
CA GLU A 491 -5.20 20.44 -26.94
C GLU A 491 -5.57 21.51 -27.99
N ARG A 492 -6.86 21.78 -28.20
CA ARG A 492 -7.32 22.89 -29.06
C ARG A 492 -6.85 24.24 -28.54
N ARG A 493 -7.12 24.55 -27.25
CA ARG A 493 -6.67 25.80 -26.62
C ARG A 493 -5.15 25.97 -26.62
N ARG A 494 -4.38 24.87 -26.61
CA ARG A 494 -2.91 24.89 -26.71
C ARG A 494 -2.42 25.24 -28.13
N LYS A 495 -3.19 24.90 -29.17
CA LYS A 495 -2.92 25.23 -30.58
C LYS A 495 -3.46 26.59 -31.00
N GLU A 496 -4.50 27.08 -30.32
CA GLU A 496 -5.12 28.39 -30.56
C GLU A 496 -4.37 29.55 -29.87
N ARG A 497 -3.43 29.28 -28.96
CA ARG A 497 -2.50 30.29 -28.43
C ARG A 497 -1.47 30.68 -29.50
N PRO A 498 -1.37 31.96 -29.89
CA PRO A 498 -0.30 32.42 -30.78
C PRO A 498 1.07 32.23 -30.12
N MET A 499 2.10 31.88 -30.92
CA MET A 499 3.49 32.00 -30.50
C MET A 499 3.89 33.49 -30.50
N GLY A 500 3.55 34.19 -29.41
CA GLY A 500 3.75 35.62 -29.22
C GLY A 500 4.79 35.94 -28.14
N ASP A 501 6.04 36.06 -28.57
CA ASP A 501 7.22 36.63 -27.88
C ASP A 501 7.67 36.02 -26.53
N GLY A 502 8.97 36.15 -26.24
CA GLY A 502 9.65 35.50 -25.12
C GLY A 502 9.67 36.34 -23.84
N SER A 503 8.74 36.08 -22.93
CA SER A 503 8.91 36.44 -21.51
C SER A 503 8.37 35.34 -20.59
N ALA A 504 9.12 35.03 -19.54
CA ALA A 504 8.70 34.05 -18.55
C ALA A 504 7.71 34.68 -17.56
N SER A 505 6.44 34.29 -17.67
CA SER A 505 5.48 34.41 -16.58
C SER A 505 4.63 33.14 -16.51
N GLU A 506 4.86 32.33 -15.48
CA GLU A 506 3.96 31.22 -15.15
C GLU A 506 2.61 31.81 -14.68
N PRO A 507 1.47 31.21 -15.06
CA PRO A 507 0.17 31.69 -14.62
C PRO A 507 -0.01 31.44 -13.12
N GLU A 508 -0.03 32.51 -12.34
CA GLU A 508 -0.29 32.52 -10.90
C GLU A 508 -1.57 31.74 -10.58
N LEU A 509 -1.41 30.58 -9.89
CA LEU A 509 -2.53 29.72 -9.55
C LEU A 509 -3.32 30.30 -8.37
N ALA A 510 -4.49 30.86 -8.68
CA ALA A 510 -5.38 31.46 -7.70
C ALA A 510 -5.71 30.49 -6.54
N MET A 511 -5.41 30.92 -5.32
CA MET A 511 -5.70 30.20 -4.09
C MET A 511 -7.21 30.09 -3.85
N VAL A 512 -7.77 28.89 -3.95
CA VAL A 512 -9.13 28.60 -3.45
C VAL A 512 -9.01 28.00 -2.05
N GLY A 513 -9.10 28.85 -1.04
CA GLY A 513 -8.96 28.48 0.36
C GLY A 513 -9.87 29.28 1.28
N ALA A 514 -10.29 28.61 2.38
CA ALA A 514 -11.20 29.09 3.41
C ALA A 514 -12.65 29.38 2.96
N GLY A 515 -13.61 28.69 3.59
CA GLY A 515 -15.03 28.98 3.44
C GLY A 515 -15.51 30.07 4.40
N THR A 516 -16.77 30.48 4.23
CA THR A 516 -17.50 31.35 5.16
C THR A 516 -18.50 30.53 5.96
N GLY A 517 -18.42 30.60 7.29
CA GLY A 517 -19.49 30.17 8.18
C GLY A 517 -20.39 31.35 8.52
N ALA A 518 -21.69 31.09 8.70
CA ALA A 518 -22.65 32.06 9.24
C ALA A 518 -23.74 31.31 10.01
N GLY A 519 -24.15 31.89 11.15
CA GLY A 519 -25.47 31.65 11.74
C GLY A 519 -26.56 32.42 10.97
N ASP A 520 -27.80 32.47 11.44
CA ASP A 520 -28.28 32.05 12.77
C ASP A 520 -29.78 31.69 12.74
N ASP A 521 -30.26 31.11 13.85
CA ASP A 521 -31.66 31.07 14.35
C ASP A 521 -32.85 30.62 13.48
N GLY A 522 -33.78 29.87 14.09
CA GLY A 522 -35.10 29.55 13.50
C GLY A 522 -35.91 28.45 14.21
N ALA A 523 -36.55 28.77 15.35
CA ALA A 523 -37.19 27.76 16.21
C ALA A 523 -38.73 27.63 16.08
N ALA A 524 -39.22 26.40 15.88
CA ALA A 524 -40.58 25.92 16.23
C ALA A 524 -40.52 24.38 16.41
N ARG A 525 -40.90 23.73 17.52
CA ARG A 525 -42.17 23.65 18.29
C ARG A 525 -43.28 22.81 17.63
N GLY A 526 -43.59 21.68 18.27
CA GLY A 526 -44.77 20.82 18.02
C GLY A 526 -44.41 19.44 17.44
N GLY A 527 -44.85 18.29 17.97
CA GLY A 527 -45.48 18.03 19.28
C GLY A 527 -46.71 17.12 19.27
N MET A 528 -46.52 15.80 19.19
CA MET A 528 -47.38 14.69 19.66
C MET A 528 -46.57 13.38 19.43
N ALA A 529 -46.46 12.34 20.27
CA ALA A 529 -47.15 11.83 21.47
C ALA A 529 -48.03 10.59 21.23
N LEU A 530 -47.76 9.55 22.04
CA LEU A 530 -48.57 8.39 22.47
C LEU A 530 -48.48 7.03 21.72
N ALA A 531 -48.29 6.02 22.58
CA ALA A 531 -48.62 4.59 22.50
C ALA A 531 -47.91 3.69 21.45
N GLY A 532 -47.60 2.41 21.76
CA GLY A 532 -47.68 1.70 23.05
C GLY A 532 -48.23 0.27 22.97
N GLY A 533 -47.77 -0.62 23.84
CA GLY A 533 -48.13 -2.05 23.86
C GLY A 533 -46.98 -2.92 23.34
N LEU A 534 -46.31 -3.74 24.16
CA LEU A 534 -46.77 -5.05 24.70
C LEU A 534 -46.93 -6.09 23.57
N ALA A 535 -45.98 -7.00 23.28
CA ALA A 535 -45.16 -7.92 24.08
C ALA A 535 -45.83 -9.26 24.44
N GLN A 536 -45.35 -10.34 23.81
CA GLN A 536 -45.11 -11.69 24.34
C GLN A 536 -44.23 -12.42 23.31
N ARG A 537 -43.08 -13.03 23.63
CA ARG A 537 -42.74 -14.11 24.57
C ARG A 537 -43.29 -15.49 24.15
N VAL A 538 -42.36 -16.44 24.05
CA VAL A 538 -42.38 -17.91 24.23
C VAL A 538 -41.50 -18.50 23.10
N ALA A 539 -40.26 -18.97 23.32
CA ALA A 539 -39.77 -20.05 24.20
C ALA A 539 -40.23 -21.45 23.74
N SER A 540 -39.44 -22.52 23.77
CA SER A 540 -37.99 -22.67 24.00
C SER A 540 -37.57 -24.14 23.82
N ALA A 541 -36.35 -24.38 23.32
CA ALA A 541 -35.52 -25.56 23.66
C ALA A 541 -36.06 -26.95 23.19
N PRO A 542 -35.38 -28.08 23.47
CA PRO A 542 -34.00 -28.40 23.06
C PRO A 542 -33.85 -29.87 22.53
N ALA A 543 -32.61 -30.39 22.56
CA ALA A 543 -32.21 -31.82 22.49
C ALA A 543 -32.13 -32.47 21.09
N SER A 544 -31.22 -33.42 20.80
CA SER A 544 -29.97 -33.87 21.49
C SER A 544 -29.21 -34.90 20.62
N ALA A 545 -27.93 -35.19 20.96
CA ALA A 545 -27.11 -36.33 20.52
C ALA A 545 -26.76 -36.38 19.00
N SER A 546 -25.52 -36.27 18.52
CA SER A 546 -24.23 -36.96 18.80
C SER A 546 -24.05 -38.33 18.11
N ALA A 547 -23.04 -38.47 17.23
CA ALA A 547 -22.13 -39.62 17.18
C ALA A 547 -20.93 -39.43 16.20
N THR A 548 -19.72 -39.77 16.68
CA THR A 548 -18.56 -40.37 15.96
C THR A 548 -18.14 -39.94 14.54
N ALA A 549 -16.87 -39.52 14.43
CA ALA A 549 -16.08 -39.43 13.18
C ALA A 549 -15.59 -40.80 12.66
N THR A 550 -14.97 -40.85 11.46
CA THR A 550 -13.76 -41.67 11.13
C THR A 550 -13.24 -41.48 9.68
N ALA A 551 -11.94 -41.12 9.54
CA ALA A 551 -11.02 -41.38 8.39
C ALA A 551 -11.38 -40.92 6.94
N ALA A 552 -10.53 -41.10 5.90
CA ALA A 552 -9.11 -40.72 5.74
C ALA A 552 -8.65 -40.80 4.25
N ARG A 553 -7.56 -40.10 3.92
CA ARG A 553 -6.60 -40.20 2.79
C ARG A 553 -6.85 -41.17 1.60
N ALA A 554 -6.59 -40.65 0.39
CA ALA A 554 -5.97 -41.37 -0.74
C ALA A 554 -5.03 -40.44 -1.56
N ARG A 555 -4.28 -40.98 -2.53
CA ARG A 555 -3.25 -40.32 -3.38
C ARG A 555 -3.20 -41.02 -4.77
N ALA A 556 -2.42 -40.46 -5.72
CA ALA A 556 -1.87 -41.14 -6.92
C ALA A 556 -2.84 -41.49 -8.07
N GLU A 557 -2.46 -41.69 -9.35
CA GLU A 557 -1.36 -41.29 -10.30
C GLU A 557 -1.73 -41.93 -11.69
N VAL A 558 -1.29 -41.59 -12.93
CA VAL A 558 -0.49 -40.52 -13.59
C VAL A 558 -0.75 -40.58 -15.15
N GLU A 559 -0.02 -39.81 -16.00
CA GLU A 559 0.07 -39.86 -17.49
C GLU A 559 -1.18 -39.45 -18.35
N GLY A 560 -1.08 -38.98 -19.61
CA GLY A 560 0.08 -38.53 -20.42
C GLY A 560 -0.15 -38.64 -21.96
N SER A 561 0.01 -37.56 -22.76
CA SER A 561 0.09 -37.63 -24.25
C SER A 561 0.67 -36.37 -24.94
N GLU A 562 1.12 -36.54 -26.19
CA GLU A 562 2.13 -35.79 -26.97
C GLU A 562 1.69 -34.46 -27.64
N ALA A 563 2.62 -33.83 -28.38
CA ALA A 563 2.45 -32.58 -29.13
C ALA A 563 3.14 -32.61 -30.53
N PRO A 564 2.74 -31.76 -31.49
CA PRO A 564 3.46 -31.55 -32.76
C PRO A 564 4.54 -30.45 -32.68
N ALA A 565 5.56 -30.52 -33.54
CA ALA A 565 6.80 -29.74 -33.42
C ALA A 565 6.97 -28.60 -34.44
N GLY A 566 7.87 -27.65 -34.14
CA GLY A 566 8.39 -26.69 -35.12
C GLY A 566 9.38 -25.66 -34.53
N GLY A 567 10.60 -25.59 -35.09
CA GLY A 567 11.52 -24.45 -34.96
C GLY A 567 12.38 -24.39 -33.69
N SER A 568 13.60 -24.91 -33.78
CA SER A 568 14.69 -24.86 -32.78
C SER A 568 14.88 -23.52 -32.05
N ALA A 569 14.88 -23.59 -30.71
CA ALA A 569 15.55 -22.63 -29.82
C ALA A 569 16.29 -23.44 -28.74
N GLU A 570 17.61 -23.62 -28.89
CA GLU A 570 18.40 -24.50 -28.02
C GLU A 570 18.93 -23.75 -26.80
N GLY A 571 18.50 -24.17 -25.60
CA GLY A 571 19.19 -23.86 -24.34
C GLY A 571 19.07 -22.43 -23.80
N GLU A 572 18.25 -21.56 -24.39
CA GLU A 572 18.03 -20.21 -23.85
C GLU A 572 17.07 -20.20 -22.65
N VAL A 573 17.53 -19.55 -21.58
CA VAL A 573 16.88 -19.45 -20.26
C VAL A 573 16.89 -17.98 -19.81
N LEU A 574 16.01 -17.62 -18.86
CA LEU A 574 15.82 -16.22 -18.45
C LEU A 574 15.58 -15.33 -19.68
N SER A 575 14.58 -15.64 -20.52
CA SER A 575 14.25 -14.85 -21.73
C SER A 575 15.42 -14.59 -22.72
N GLY A 576 16.44 -15.46 -22.78
CA GLY A 576 17.59 -15.32 -23.70
C GLY A 576 18.80 -14.58 -23.11
N TYR A 577 18.80 -14.30 -21.80
CA TYR A 577 19.95 -13.68 -21.13
C TYR A 577 20.95 -14.70 -20.56
N LEU A 578 20.54 -15.96 -20.33
CA LEU A 578 21.40 -17.06 -19.88
C LEU A 578 21.33 -18.24 -20.86
N ASN A 579 22.47 -18.87 -21.15
CA ASN A 579 22.56 -20.04 -22.02
C ASN A 579 23.69 -20.98 -21.56
N ALA A 580 23.95 -22.07 -22.30
CA ALA A 580 25.00 -23.04 -21.97
C ALA A 580 26.42 -22.43 -21.85
N GLN A 581 26.73 -21.37 -22.58
CA GLN A 581 28.04 -20.72 -22.55
C GLN A 581 28.23 -19.85 -21.30
N THR A 582 27.14 -19.51 -20.58
CA THR A 582 27.19 -18.71 -19.35
C THR A 582 26.89 -19.51 -18.08
N VAL A 583 26.92 -20.85 -18.16
CA VAL A 583 26.76 -21.76 -17.03
C VAL A 583 28.08 -22.46 -16.72
N LYS A 584 28.44 -22.62 -15.43
CA LYS A 584 29.55 -23.46 -14.99
C LYS A 584 29.16 -24.33 -13.78
N VAL A 585 29.41 -25.63 -13.86
CA VAL A 585 29.02 -26.63 -12.84
C VAL A 585 29.67 -26.42 -11.47
N GLN A 586 30.88 -25.87 -11.42
CA GLN A 586 31.68 -25.57 -10.21
C GLN A 586 32.67 -24.43 -10.53
N LEU A 587 32.83 -23.48 -9.60
CA LEU A 587 33.84 -22.41 -9.63
C LEU A 587 35.22 -22.96 -9.21
N ASP A 588 36.29 -22.45 -9.83
CA ASP A 588 37.67 -22.71 -9.39
C ASP A 588 38.12 -21.72 -8.28
N SER A 589 37.43 -20.59 -8.17
CA SER A 589 37.72 -19.50 -7.23
C SER A 589 37.26 -19.76 -5.79
N ALA A 590 38.14 -19.43 -4.84
CA ALA A 590 37.91 -19.57 -3.39
C ALA A 590 37.57 -18.25 -2.67
N ASP A 591 37.78 -17.10 -3.30
CA ASP A 591 37.48 -15.78 -2.74
C ASP A 591 36.56 -14.95 -3.66
N LYS A 592 36.01 -13.86 -3.14
CA LYS A 592 35.02 -13.04 -3.83
C LYS A 592 35.58 -12.27 -5.04
N GLU A 593 36.82 -11.79 -5.01
CA GLU A 593 37.39 -11.09 -6.18
C GLU A 593 37.74 -12.08 -7.28
N SER A 594 38.36 -13.21 -6.95
CA SER A 594 38.61 -14.26 -7.95
C SER A 594 37.30 -14.78 -8.55
N ALA A 595 36.26 -15.02 -7.74
CA ALA A 595 34.96 -15.47 -8.23
C ALA A 595 34.28 -14.43 -9.15
N ILE A 596 34.36 -13.13 -8.85
CA ILE A 596 33.83 -12.08 -9.74
C ILE A 596 34.62 -12.02 -11.07
N ARG A 597 35.95 -12.22 -11.04
CA ARG A 597 36.78 -12.31 -12.25
C ARG A 597 36.47 -13.54 -13.09
N GLU A 598 36.30 -14.70 -12.45
CA GLU A 598 35.92 -15.96 -13.10
C GLU A 598 34.53 -15.85 -13.77
N MET A 599 33.55 -15.28 -13.06
CA MET A 599 32.21 -15.05 -13.62
C MET A 599 32.20 -14.04 -14.77
N ALA A 600 33.01 -12.98 -14.72
CA ALA A 600 33.15 -12.05 -15.85
C ALA A 600 33.80 -12.71 -17.07
N GLY A 601 34.77 -13.62 -16.85
CA GLY A 601 35.34 -14.47 -17.90
C GLY A 601 34.32 -15.45 -18.50
N LEU A 602 33.49 -16.08 -17.67
CA LEU A 602 32.38 -16.94 -18.11
C LEU A 602 31.37 -16.15 -18.96
N LEU A 603 31.01 -14.93 -18.54
CA LEU A 603 30.13 -14.06 -19.33
C LEU A 603 30.70 -13.70 -20.71
N ALA A 604 32.03 -13.58 -20.84
CA ALA A 604 32.68 -13.26 -22.11
C ALA A 604 32.46 -14.33 -23.20
N ALA A 605 32.25 -15.60 -22.81
CA ALA A 605 31.97 -16.70 -23.74
C ALA A 605 30.65 -16.51 -24.53
N SER A 606 29.73 -15.67 -24.05
CA SER A 606 28.48 -15.32 -24.74
C SER A 606 28.65 -14.38 -25.95
N GLY A 607 29.84 -13.77 -26.12
CA GLY A 607 30.07 -12.71 -27.10
C GLY A 607 29.38 -11.35 -26.79
N LYS A 608 28.64 -11.24 -25.68
CA LYS A 608 27.95 -10.00 -25.25
C LYS A 608 28.85 -9.06 -24.43
N VAL A 609 30.01 -9.50 -23.95
CA VAL A 609 30.98 -8.66 -23.21
C VAL A 609 31.98 -8.03 -24.19
N VAL A 610 32.17 -6.71 -24.12
CA VAL A 610 33.12 -5.96 -24.96
C VAL A 610 34.39 -5.54 -24.22
N ASP A 611 34.35 -5.40 -22.89
CA ASP A 611 35.53 -5.21 -22.04
C ASP A 611 35.38 -6.01 -20.73
N VAL A 612 36.15 -7.10 -20.58
CA VAL A 612 36.09 -7.95 -19.39
C VAL A 612 36.69 -7.26 -18.16
N GLU A 613 37.71 -6.40 -18.32
CA GLU A 613 38.36 -5.74 -17.20
C GLU A 613 37.57 -4.53 -16.69
N GLU A 614 36.87 -3.77 -17.54
CA GLU A 614 35.87 -2.81 -17.05
C GLU A 614 34.62 -3.52 -16.49
N LEU A 615 34.19 -4.66 -17.04
CA LEU A 615 33.11 -5.43 -16.43
C LEU A 615 33.45 -5.88 -14.99
N VAL A 616 34.64 -6.45 -14.79
CA VAL A 616 35.17 -6.77 -13.45
C VAL A 616 35.26 -5.51 -12.58
N ARG A 617 35.79 -4.41 -13.12
CA ARG A 617 35.95 -3.15 -12.38
C ARG A 617 34.61 -2.58 -11.95
N SER A 618 33.58 -2.62 -12.79
CA SER A 618 32.22 -2.19 -12.47
C SER A 618 31.56 -3.10 -11.42
N ALA A 619 31.70 -4.43 -11.56
CA ALA A 619 31.18 -5.39 -10.58
C ALA A 619 31.83 -5.22 -9.19
N LEU A 620 33.16 -5.07 -9.11
CA LEU A 620 33.88 -4.81 -7.86
C LEU A 620 33.56 -3.42 -7.29
N ARG A 621 33.40 -2.40 -8.14
CA ARG A 621 32.97 -1.05 -7.75
C ARG A 621 31.56 -1.05 -7.14
N ARG A 622 30.66 -1.89 -7.66
CA ARG A 622 29.31 -2.13 -7.09
C ARG A 622 29.39 -2.92 -5.79
N GLU A 623 30.16 -4.00 -5.73
CA GLU A 623 30.36 -4.80 -4.51
C GLU A 623 30.92 -3.95 -3.35
N ALA A 624 31.84 -3.02 -3.64
CA ALA A 624 32.39 -2.07 -2.67
C ALA A 624 31.37 -1.07 -2.10
N GLN A 625 30.20 -0.89 -2.73
CA GLN A 625 29.10 -0.07 -2.19
C GLN A 625 28.25 -0.83 -1.15
N GLY A 626 28.39 -2.16 -1.08
CA GLY A 626 27.64 -3.03 -0.19
C GLY A 626 27.44 -4.41 -0.81
N THR A 627 27.48 -5.45 0.05
CA THR A 627 27.47 -6.86 -0.35
C THR A 627 26.42 -7.22 -1.40
N THR A 628 26.81 -8.03 -2.38
CA THR A 628 25.89 -8.72 -3.29
C THR A 628 25.55 -10.14 -2.85
N GLY A 629 26.01 -10.56 -1.67
CA GLY A 629 25.54 -11.77 -0.98
C GLY A 629 24.12 -11.54 -0.44
N LEU A 630 23.17 -12.38 -0.83
CA LEU A 630 21.76 -12.25 -0.45
C LEU A 630 21.44 -12.96 0.88
N GLY A 631 22.27 -13.93 1.26
CA GLY A 631 21.97 -14.94 2.28
C GLY A 631 21.50 -16.24 1.63
N GLU A 632 21.16 -17.23 2.46
CA GLU A 632 20.66 -18.55 2.04
C GLU A 632 21.57 -19.23 0.99
N GLU A 633 22.90 -19.07 1.17
CA GLU A 633 23.97 -19.55 0.28
C GLU A 633 24.00 -18.93 -1.13
N ILE A 634 23.44 -17.73 -1.32
CA ILE A 634 23.36 -17.04 -2.63
C ILE A 634 24.21 -15.76 -2.68
N ALA A 635 24.85 -15.50 -3.82
CA ALA A 635 25.34 -14.19 -4.24
C ALA A 635 24.86 -13.82 -5.65
N ILE A 636 24.55 -12.54 -5.85
CA ILE A 636 24.13 -11.97 -7.15
C ILE A 636 25.01 -10.76 -7.52
N PRO A 637 26.32 -10.95 -7.81
CA PRO A 637 27.18 -9.86 -8.27
C PRO A 637 26.63 -9.23 -9.55
N HIS A 638 26.53 -7.91 -9.60
CA HIS A 638 25.90 -7.23 -10.74
C HIS A 638 26.62 -5.95 -11.16
N ALA A 639 26.58 -5.67 -12.45
CA ALA A 639 27.23 -4.52 -13.07
C ALA A 639 26.25 -3.74 -13.96
N LYS A 640 26.33 -2.42 -13.89
CA LYS A 640 25.76 -1.48 -14.86
C LYS A 640 26.95 -0.89 -15.60
N THR A 641 27.09 -1.18 -16.90
CA THR A 641 28.25 -0.76 -17.69
C THR A 641 28.06 -1.08 -19.16
N ASP A 642 28.45 -0.16 -20.05
CA ASP A 642 28.52 -0.40 -21.49
C ASP A 642 29.71 -1.31 -21.89
N ALA A 643 30.44 -1.87 -20.91
CA ALA A 643 31.36 -2.99 -21.10
C ALA A 643 30.64 -4.31 -21.48
N VAL A 644 29.30 -4.33 -21.48
CA VAL A 644 28.49 -5.33 -22.21
C VAL A 644 27.61 -4.64 -23.26
N SER A 645 27.44 -5.29 -24.43
CA SER A 645 26.66 -4.77 -25.56
C SER A 645 25.17 -5.12 -25.49
N ALA A 646 24.81 -6.12 -24.68
CA ALA A 646 23.45 -6.54 -24.39
C ALA A 646 23.38 -7.19 -22.99
N PRO A 647 22.19 -7.23 -22.35
CA PRO A 647 22.01 -7.92 -21.08
C PRO A 647 22.44 -9.40 -21.15
N VAL A 648 23.16 -9.82 -20.12
CA VAL A 648 23.65 -11.18 -19.97
C VAL A 648 23.68 -11.61 -18.51
N VAL A 649 23.30 -12.86 -18.26
CA VAL A 649 23.32 -13.50 -16.94
C VAL A 649 24.13 -14.77 -17.01
N GLY A 650 25.05 -14.94 -16.06
CA GLY A 650 25.86 -16.14 -15.88
C GLY A 650 25.59 -16.79 -14.54
N PHE A 651 25.73 -18.10 -14.47
CA PHE A 651 25.51 -18.88 -13.26
C PHE A 651 26.67 -19.85 -13.01
N ALA A 652 27.14 -19.90 -11.76
CA ALA A 652 28.05 -20.94 -11.31
C ALA A 652 27.79 -21.36 -9.87
N ARG A 653 28.33 -22.51 -9.48
CA ARG A 653 28.21 -23.06 -8.12
C ARG A 653 29.55 -23.14 -7.42
N SER A 654 29.56 -23.18 -6.09
CA SER A 654 30.72 -23.61 -5.31
C SER A 654 30.30 -24.55 -4.19
N VAL A 655 30.78 -25.81 -4.22
CA VAL A 655 30.47 -26.81 -3.19
C VAL A 655 30.93 -26.40 -1.79
N GLU A 656 32.12 -25.80 -1.67
CA GLU A 656 32.65 -25.30 -0.38
C GLU A 656 32.08 -23.94 0.03
N GLY A 657 31.52 -23.20 -0.94
CA GLY A 657 31.01 -21.84 -0.79
C GLY A 657 32.12 -20.78 -0.75
N VAL A 658 31.87 -19.65 -1.40
CA VAL A 658 32.76 -18.47 -1.39
C VAL A 658 32.32 -17.51 -0.29
N GLU A 659 33.27 -16.95 0.46
CA GLU A 659 32.96 -15.95 1.49
C GLU A 659 32.55 -14.62 0.83
N TRP A 660 31.25 -14.31 0.88
CA TRP A 660 30.69 -13.12 0.23
C TRP A 660 30.34 -12.01 1.20
N GLY A 661 30.32 -12.25 2.52
CA GLY A 661 29.78 -11.33 3.52
C GLY A 661 28.27 -11.17 3.39
N ALA A 662 27.54 -12.30 3.37
CA ALA A 662 26.07 -12.29 3.34
C ALA A 662 25.49 -11.87 4.71
N PRO A 663 24.28 -11.26 4.77
CA PRO A 663 23.69 -10.74 6.02
C PRO A 663 23.42 -11.80 7.11
N ASP A 664 23.30 -13.07 6.74
CA ASP A 664 23.08 -14.21 7.63
C ASP A 664 24.38 -14.96 8.00
N GLY A 665 25.52 -14.57 7.43
CA GLY A 665 26.80 -15.26 7.59
C GLY A 665 26.96 -16.54 6.77
N THR A 666 26.08 -16.83 5.80
CA THR A 666 26.25 -17.96 4.88
C THR A 666 27.28 -17.65 3.79
N LYS A 667 28.02 -18.69 3.36
CA LYS A 667 28.88 -18.62 2.18
C LYS A 667 28.08 -18.84 0.92
N ALA A 668 28.39 -18.09 -0.14
CA ALA A 668 27.71 -18.22 -1.42
C ALA A 668 28.12 -19.51 -2.14
N LYS A 669 27.20 -20.48 -2.24
CA LYS A 669 27.31 -21.68 -3.08
C LYS A 669 26.63 -21.52 -4.43
N LEU A 670 25.70 -20.57 -4.58
CA LEU A 670 25.02 -20.23 -5.82
C LEU A 670 25.38 -18.79 -6.22
N VAL A 671 26.07 -18.61 -7.35
CA VAL A 671 26.55 -17.30 -7.82
C VAL A 671 25.92 -16.95 -9.16
N PHE A 672 25.18 -15.84 -9.21
CA PHE A 672 24.52 -15.33 -10.42
C PHE A 672 25.09 -13.97 -10.81
N MET A 673 25.89 -13.90 -11.87
CA MET A 673 26.42 -12.62 -12.34
C MET A 673 25.48 -11.97 -13.36
N VAL A 674 24.97 -10.77 -13.05
CA VAL A 674 24.01 -10.03 -13.90
C VAL A 674 24.65 -8.76 -14.45
N SER A 675 24.77 -8.66 -15.77
CA SER A 675 25.45 -7.53 -16.42
C SER A 675 24.55 -6.89 -17.47
N VAL A 676 24.43 -5.57 -17.47
CA VAL A 676 23.58 -4.81 -18.40
C VAL A 676 24.26 -3.52 -18.90
N PRO A 677 23.99 -3.08 -20.15
CA PRO A 677 24.36 -1.75 -20.64
C PRO A 677 23.72 -0.64 -19.79
N GLU A 678 24.34 0.53 -19.70
CA GLU A 678 23.82 1.65 -18.88
C GLU A 678 22.46 2.13 -19.39
N ALA A 679 22.26 2.18 -20.71
CA ALA A 679 20.99 2.56 -21.34
C ALA A 679 19.81 1.60 -21.01
N ALA A 680 20.09 0.35 -20.62
CA ALA A 680 19.10 -0.64 -20.21
C ALA A 680 19.00 -0.80 -18.67
N ALA A 681 19.85 -0.09 -17.91
CA ALA A 681 20.10 -0.38 -16.51
C ALA A 681 19.00 0.09 -15.53
N GLY A 682 17.91 0.65 -16.02
CA GLY A 682 16.69 0.91 -15.26
C GLY A 682 15.84 -0.36 -15.14
N ASP A 683 14.85 -0.49 -16.02
CA ASP A 683 13.79 -1.49 -15.93
C ASP A 683 14.29 -2.93 -16.09
N GLU A 684 15.21 -3.18 -17.02
CA GLU A 684 15.65 -4.54 -17.37
C GLU A 684 16.54 -5.15 -16.28
N HIS A 685 17.43 -4.35 -15.68
CA HIS A 685 18.24 -4.75 -14.53
C HIS A 685 17.36 -5.14 -13.33
N LEU A 686 16.39 -4.29 -12.98
CA LEU A 686 15.52 -4.52 -11.83
C LEU A 686 14.57 -5.70 -12.08
N ARG A 687 14.09 -5.89 -13.31
CA ARG A 687 13.33 -7.06 -13.71
C ARG A 687 14.13 -8.35 -13.54
N LEU A 688 15.39 -8.39 -13.99
CA LEU A 688 16.26 -9.56 -13.86
C LEU A 688 16.49 -9.94 -12.40
N LEU A 689 16.83 -8.96 -11.54
CA LEU A 689 16.98 -9.19 -10.10
C LEU A 689 15.65 -9.65 -9.46
N ALA A 690 14.52 -9.06 -9.82
CA ALA A 690 13.19 -9.40 -9.26
C ALA A 690 12.61 -10.75 -9.77
N LEU A 691 13.18 -11.33 -10.83
CA LEU A 691 12.92 -12.70 -11.28
C LEU A 691 13.84 -13.68 -10.54
N LEU A 692 15.16 -13.43 -10.55
CA LEU A 692 16.16 -14.27 -9.89
C LEU A 692 15.89 -14.40 -8.39
N SER A 693 15.85 -13.30 -7.64
CA SER A 693 15.66 -13.32 -6.18
C SER A 693 14.35 -14.02 -5.80
N ARG A 694 13.27 -13.81 -6.56
CA ARG A 694 11.96 -14.44 -6.28
C ARG A 694 12.01 -15.95 -6.41
N LYS A 695 12.67 -16.48 -7.45
CA LYS A 695 12.79 -17.93 -7.64
C LYS A 695 13.85 -18.54 -6.73
N LEU A 696 14.87 -17.78 -6.32
CA LEU A 696 15.90 -18.21 -5.37
C LEU A 696 15.43 -18.24 -3.89
N MET A 697 14.25 -17.71 -3.58
CA MET A 697 13.58 -17.96 -2.29
C MET A 697 12.87 -19.33 -2.23
N ASP A 698 12.72 -20.05 -3.34
CA ASP A 698 12.22 -21.44 -3.35
C ASP A 698 13.36 -22.39 -2.95
N GLY A 699 13.34 -22.85 -1.70
CA GLY A 699 14.34 -23.77 -1.16
C GLY A 699 14.47 -25.07 -1.97
N GLY A 700 13.36 -25.61 -2.46
CA GLY A 700 13.36 -26.82 -3.29
C GLY A 700 13.96 -26.59 -4.67
N PHE A 701 13.83 -25.38 -5.23
CA PHE A 701 14.55 -24.98 -6.44
C PHE A 701 16.06 -24.91 -6.21
N ARG A 702 16.52 -24.32 -5.09
CA ARG A 702 17.94 -24.30 -4.71
C ARG A 702 18.50 -25.71 -4.52
N GLU A 703 17.75 -26.60 -3.87
CA GLU A 703 18.12 -28.02 -3.71
C GLU A 703 18.30 -28.71 -5.07
N ARG A 704 17.35 -28.56 -6.00
CA ARG A 704 17.50 -29.08 -7.38
C ARG A 704 18.72 -28.49 -8.09
N LEU A 705 18.93 -27.18 -7.96
CA LEU A 705 20.03 -26.47 -8.60
C LEU A 705 21.41 -26.85 -8.04
N MET A 706 21.50 -27.20 -6.76
CA MET A 706 22.70 -27.78 -6.14
C MET A 706 22.90 -29.26 -6.52
N ALA A 707 21.82 -30.03 -6.69
CA ALA A 707 21.87 -31.46 -7.00
C ALA A 707 22.10 -31.78 -8.50
N ALA A 708 21.92 -30.82 -9.40
CA ALA A 708 22.10 -31.02 -10.84
C ALA A 708 23.53 -31.48 -11.19
N ALA A 709 23.67 -32.57 -11.95
CA ALA A 709 24.97 -33.21 -12.19
C ALA A 709 25.86 -32.44 -13.19
N ASP A 710 25.26 -31.86 -14.22
CA ASP A 710 25.95 -31.23 -15.36
C ASP A 710 25.28 -29.90 -15.78
N GLU A 711 25.86 -29.24 -16.77
CA GLU A 711 25.43 -27.93 -17.28
C GLU A 711 24.03 -27.99 -17.93
N ALA A 712 23.66 -29.12 -18.54
CA ALA A 712 22.35 -29.32 -19.15
C ALA A 712 21.25 -29.53 -18.09
N ALA A 713 21.56 -30.29 -17.02
CA ALA A 713 20.69 -30.43 -15.86
C ALA A 713 20.51 -29.09 -15.13
N VAL A 714 21.58 -28.28 -15.01
CA VAL A 714 21.52 -26.92 -14.46
C VAL A 714 20.62 -26.02 -15.31
N LEU A 715 20.78 -25.98 -16.63
CA LEU A 715 19.91 -25.24 -17.54
C LEU A 715 18.45 -25.69 -17.43
N GLY A 716 18.20 -27.00 -17.34
CA GLY A 716 16.86 -27.57 -17.16
C GLY A 716 16.16 -27.07 -15.90
N VAL A 717 16.89 -26.95 -14.78
CA VAL A 717 16.36 -26.34 -13.55
C VAL A 717 16.17 -24.82 -13.74
N LEU A 718 17.18 -24.10 -14.23
CA LEU A 718 17.09 -22.65 -14.44
C LEU A 718 15.95 -22.24 -15.39
N GLY A 719 15.53 -23.11 -16.32
CA GLY A 719 14.37 -22.95 -17.20
C GLY A 719 13.00 -22.83 -16.49
N GLU A 720 12.96 -23.07 -15.18
CA GLU A 720 11.82 -22.72 -14.33
C GLU A 720 11.69 -21.19 -14.09
N ILE A 721 12.72 -20.38 -14.37
CA ILE A 721 12.68 -18.91 -14.23
C ILE A 721 12.08 -18.29 -15.50
N ARG A 722 10.91 -17.66 -15.37
CA ARG A 722 10.12 -17.06 -16.47
C ARG A 722 9.58 -15.69 -16.05
#